data_AF-A0A7V2I0H8-F1
#
_entry.id   AF-A0A7V2I0H8-F1
#
_cell.length_a   1.000
_cell.length_b   1.000
_cell.length_c   1.000
_cell.angle_alpha   90.00
_cell.angle_beta   90.00
_cell.angle_gamma   90.00
#
_symmetry.space_group_name_H-M   'P 1'
#
loop_
_entity.id
_entity.type
_entity.pdbx_description
1 polymer ?
#
loop_
_entity_poly.entity_id
_entity_poly.type
_entity_poly.pdbx_seq_one_letter_code
_entity_poly.pdbx_strand_id
1 'polypeptide(L)'
;MLNYLLVSFYFSRSVSTVGGTQSIFTNPAGLSNYYSSFIFSYSLKDSTYFYGLNLNGIGIFKDKIGSTFAFSTSFKGLSIGFDYNDILRNLNFGLLYRPLSFLSFGYYKNIYSITIRPLNRSLIELSIDAYYKDTFNLKNASIGINLKNFLTFTKYEFDRKNYSFGISLALENILLSAKNDSNILFELAFEKLPNLLKTKHYMKIDVKNYKEDKVPYITKNFYEFISDLNEKVKDASIKGFILNLTDLNLNLAQIEELRELIEQSKKEFICYADYYDYKSYYLATSCSKILINRNGIITFSGFYMKRTYYKELFDSLGIVPQFEHYEEYKSAIEPYVRNSASEYDREQRERILKITYEKIKKDILSSRKIENLDSLFNYGIFINSDLAKKLKLVDDIVYENEFLKNYKISKEKSYISYEWENQFRPKIALVFLEGPIIDQDIYNVFDNSTTIGLNAVKLFEKIRNDKSIKAVVIRVSSPGGSAFTSDLIANEIRKLSKDKLVVVSMGRVAASGGYYISAYANKIFADNLTITGSIGILGGILALDPFYKKKFYLNFDVFKIFEHSDVFSGRPLDSLELNSLKEELKYGYDRFLSVVSEGRKISIDSLRKIAKGRVWIGKDAKEIGIIDTIGGILSAINYVKSKFKDAEIVIYTRKFNFDYNPLPLSIIFRMLKDRILYYDDWLMTTPEQN
;
A
#
# COMPACT_ATOMS: atom_id res chain seq x y z
N MET A 1 -5.15 11.92 -0.68
CA MET A 1 -6.55 12.23 -0.32
C MET A 1 -6.65 13.63 0.27
N LEU A 2 -6.62 14.65 -0.59
CA LEU A 2 -7.10 15.99 -0.29
C LEU A 2 -8.62 15.91 -0.20
N ASN A 3 -9.15 15.80 1.02
CA ASN A 3 -10.60 15.83 1.26
C ASN A 3 -11.13 17.22 0.88
N TYR A 4 -11.62 17.33 -0.36
CA TYR A 4 -12.16 18.57 -0.89
C TYR A 4 -13.58 18.82 -0.38
N LEU A 5 -13.79 20.11 -0.19
CA LEU A 5 -14.93 20.82 0.36
C LEU A 5 -16.23 20.52 -0.39
N LEU A 6 -17.34 20.51 0.34
CA LEU A 6 -18.67 20.34 -0.21
C LEU A 6 -19.52 21.56 0.19
N VAL A 7 -19.74 22.47 -0.77
CA VAL A 7 -20.73 23.56 -0.71
C VAL A 7 -21.20 23.84 -2.14
N SER A 8 -22.41 23.38 -2.50
CA SER A 8 -23.10 23.80 -3.72
C SER A 8 -24.10 24.88 -3.35
N PHE A 9 -24.16 25.99 -4.11
CA PHE A 9 -25.42 26.71 -4.33
C PHE A 9 -25.43 27.68 -5.53
N TYR A 10 -26.67 28.04 -5.89
CA TYR A 10 -27.19 28.41 -7.20
C TYR A 10 -27.21 29.93 -7.52
N PHE A 11 -27.55 30.23 -8.79
CA PHE A 11 -27.72 31.53 -9.48
C PHE A 11 -26.53 32.04 -10.32
N SER A 12 -25.57 31.17 -10.58
CA SER A 12 -24.79 31.23 -11.81
C SER A 12 -25.55 30.41 -12.87
N ARG A 13 -25.83 30.97 -14.04
CA ARG A 13 -26.33 30.20 -15.20
C ARG A 13 -25.22 29.32 -15.83
N SER A 14 -24.09 29.13 -15.14
CA SER A 14 -22.91 28.46 -15.68
C SER A 14 -22.92 27.04 -15.17
N VAL A 15 -23.21 26.17 -16.12
CA VAL A 15 -23.21 24.71 -16.03
C VAL A 15 -21.81 24.18 -15.69
N SER A 16 -20.76 24.97 -15.98
CA SER A 16 -19.37 24.63 -15.74
C SER A 16 -18.86 24.97 -14.32
N THR A 17 -19.61 25.77 -13.56
CA THR A 17 -19.25 26.23 -12.20
C THR A 17 -20.25 26.01 -11.11
N VAL A 18 -21.19 25.08 -11.29
CA VAL A 18 -21.90 24.57 -10.13
C VAL A 18 -20.84 23.92 -9.20
N GLY A 19 -20.47 24.60 -8.11
CA GLY A 19 -19.50 24.19 -7.07
C GLY A 19 -17.99 24.33 -7.39
N GLY A 20 -17.26 25.19 -6.68
CA GLY A 20 -15.78 25.17 -6.66
C GLY A 20 -15.19 23.79 -6.29
N THR A 21 -13.94 23.51 -6.64
CA THR A 21 -13.06 22.31 -6.51
C THR A 21 -13.65 20.92 -6.80
N GLN A 22 -14.96 20.84 -7.01
CA GLN A 22 -15.77 19.64 -6.88
C GLN A 22 -17.02 19.75 -7.79
N SER A 23 -16.97 20.58 -8.83
CA SER A 23 -18.07 20.78 -9.78
C SER A 23 -18.49 19.50 -10.54
N ILE A 24 -17.78 18.38 -10.37
CA ILE A 24 -18.19 17.06 -10.90
C ILE A 24 -19.37 16.46 -10.14
N PHE A 25 -19.72 17.05 -9.01
CA PHE A 25 -20.63 16.47 -8.06
C PHE A 25 -21.98 17.14 -8.04
N THR A 26 -22.18 18.14 -8.89
CA THR A 26 -23.46 18.80 -9.10
C THR A 26 -23.91 18.66 -10.54
N ASN A 27 -25.18 18.34 -10.74
CA ASN A 27 -25.69 18.03 -12.05
C ASN A 27 -25.97 19.27 -12.90
N PRO A 28 -26.28 19.13 -14.19
CA PRO A 28 -26.64 20.29 -15.03
C PRO A 28 -27.92 21.01 -14.59
N ALA A 29 -28.75 20.35 -13.79
CA ALA A 29 -29.88 20.90 -13.04
C ALA A 29 -29.49 21.28 -11.58
N GLY A 30 -28.18 21.45 -11.33
CA GLY A 30 -27.47 21.89 -10.13
C GLY A 30 -27.71 21.16 -8.80
N LEU A 31 -27.93 19.86 -8.84
CA LEU A 31 -28.12 18.99 -7.68
C LEU A 31 -26.91 18.12 -7.39
N SER A 32 -26.69 17.77 -6.12
CA SER A 32 -25.63 16.85 -5.75
C SER A 32 -25.85 15.41 -6.24
N ASN A 33 -24.82 14.78 -6.81
CA ASN A 33 -24.81 13.36 -7.19
C ASN A 33 -24.39 12.42 -6.04
N TYR A 34 -23.98 12.94 -4.88
CA TYR A 34 -23.25 12.16 -3.85
C TYR A 34 -23.89 12.14 -2.48
N TYR A 35 -24.66 13.18 -2.17
CA TYR A 35 -25.41 13.24 -0.93
C TYR A 35 -26.84 13.63 -1.22
N SER A 36 -27.72 13.07 -0.40
CA SER A 36 -29.12 13.39 -0.41
C SER A 36 -29.37 14.65 0.43
N SER A 37 -30.25 15.53 -0.05
CA SER A 37 -30.57 16.77 0.64
C SER A 37 -31.99 17.26 0.39
N PHE A 38 -32.48 18.08 1.31
CA PHE A 38 -33.66 18.91 1.15
C PHE A 38 -33.23 20.36 0.95
N ILE A 39 -33.76 20.99 -0.09
CA ILE A 39 -33.40 22.36 -0.48
C ILE A 39 -34.64 23.24 -0.35
N PHE A 40 -34.47 24.43 0.23
CA PHE A 40 -35.47 25.48 0.31
C PHE A 40 -34.84 26.83 -0.04
N SER A 41 -35.33 27.48 -1.08
CA SER A 41 -34.92 28.85 -1.46
C SER A 41 -36.09 29.79 -1.30
N TYR A 42 -35.82 30.99 -0.80
CA TYR A 42 -36.77 32.09 -0.75
C TYR A 42 -36.15 33.36 -1.32
N SER A 43 -36.86 33.97 -2.28
CA SER A 43 -36.50 35.28 -2.82
C SER A 43 -37.31 36.35 -2.12
N LEU A 44 -36.64 37.22 -1.37
CA LEU A 44 -37.26 38.40 -0.77
C LEU A 44 -37.67 39.44 -1.82
N LYS A 45 -37.03 39.42 -3.00
CA LYS A 45 -37.27 40.39 -4.06
C LYS A 45 -38.62 40.16 -4.75
N ASP A 46 -38.92 38.91 -5.08
CA ASP A 46 -40.10 38.53 -5.87
C ASP A 46 -41.15 37.77 -5.03
N SER A 47 -40.91 37.63 -3.71
CA SER A 47 -41.71 36.81 -2.79
C SER A 47 -41.99 35.43 -3.37
N THR A 48 -40.95 34.78 -3.90
CA THR A 48 -41.00 33.44 -4.51
C THR A 48 -40.31 32.44 -3.62
N TYR A 49 -40.82 31.21 -3.62
CA TYR A 49 -40.19 30.09 -2.94
C TYR A 49 -39.97 28.95 -3.91
N PHE A 50 -38.93 28.17 -3.62
CA PHE A 50 -38.56 26.95 -4.32
C PHE A 50 -38.21 25.93 -3.25
N TYR A 51 -38.68 24.70 -3.41
CA TYR A 51 -38.24 23.60 -2.55
C TYR A 51 -38.10 22.31 -3.33
N GLY A 52 -37.27 21.41 -2.83
CA GLY A 52 -37.17 20.10 -3.42
C GLY A 52 -36.26 19.16 -2.68
N LEU A 53 -36.29 17.93 -3.14
CA LEU A 53 -35.57 16.80 -2.57
C LEU A 53 -34.62 16.25 -3.63
N ASN A 54 -33.38 16.02 -3.22
CA ASN A 54 -32.34 15.41 -4.01
C ASN A 54 -31.92 14.10 -3.34
N LEU A 55 -31.88 13.01 -4.10
CA LEU A 55 -31.42 11.70 -3.70
C LEU A 55 -30.32 11.26 -4.65
N ASN A 56 -29.09 11.70 -4.38
CA ASN A 56 -27.88 11.29 -5.12
C ASN A 56 -28.05 11.34 -6.66
N GLY A 57 -28.43 12.50 -7.18
CA GLY A 57 -28.57 12.73 -8.63
C GLY A 57 -30.00 12.53 -9.17
N ILE A 58 -30.96 12.14 -8.33
CA ILE A 58 -32.39 12.14 -8.65
C ILE A 58 -33.07 13.26 -7.85
N GLY A 59 -33.70 14.20 -8.54
CA GLY A 59 -34.29 15.37 -7.90
C GLY A 59 -35.73 15.63 -8.27
N ILE A 60 -36.52 16.10 -7.31
CA ILE A 60 -37.89 16.60 -7.52
C ILE A 60 -37.99 17.96 -6.85
N PHE A 61 -38.39 18.98 -7.62
CA PHE A 61 -38.48 20.37 -7.18
C PHE A 61 -39.83 20.95 -7.50
N LYS A 62 -40.25 21.93 -6.72
CA LYS A 62 -41.46 22.70 -6.95
C LYS A 62 -41.19 24.18 -6.74
N ASP A 63 -41.63 24.97 -7.71
CA ASP A 63 -41.64 26.43 -7.67
C ASP A 63 -43.02 26.99 -8.07
N LYS A 64 -43.11 28.30 -8.34
CA LYS A 64 -44.35 28.94 -8.81
C LYS A 64 -44.79 28.48 -10.22
N ILE A 65 -43.87 27.93 -11.01
CA ILE A 65 -44.09 27.60 -12.42
C ILE A 65 -44.46 26.13 -12.58
N GLY A 66 -44.03 25.24 -11.66
CA GLY A 66 -44.47 23.84 -11.64
C GLY A 66 -43.54 22.90 -10.89
N SER A 67 -43.72 21.61 -11.11
CA SER A 67 -42.83 20.57 -10.62
C SER A 67 -41.76 20.26 -11.66
N THR A 68 -40.50 20.23 -11.23
CA THR A 68 -39.36 19.85 -12.08
C THR A 68 -38.78 18.53 -11.59
N PHE A 69 -38.70 17.55 -12.48
CA PHE A 69 -38.05 16.27 -12.26
C PHE A 69 -36.69 16.30 -12.92
N ALA A 70 -35.63 15.94 -12.19
CA ALA A 70 -34.27 15.98 -12.70
C ALA A 70 -33.54 14.66 -12.43
N PHE A 71 -32.71 14.26 -13.38
CA PHE A 71 -31.86 13.07 -13.29
C PHE A 71 -30.45 13.37 -13.79
N SER A 72 -29.45 12.75 -13.19
CA SER A 72 -28.06 12.88 -13.64
C SER A 72 -27.15 11.74 -13.24
N THR A 73 -26.07 11.61 -14.01
CA THR A 73 -24.96 10.70 -13.70
C THR A 73 -23.63 11.30 -14.14
N SER A 74 -22.54 10.82 -13.55
CA SER A 74 -21.18 11.29 -13.84
C SER A 74 -20.21 10.13 -13.98
N PHE A 75 -19.33 10.20 -14.98
CA PHE A 75 -18.28 9.22 -15.23
C PHE A 75 -17.05 9.90 -15.84
N LYS A 76 -15.88 9.76 -15.19
CA LYS A 76 -14.54 10.12 -15.72
C LYS A 76 -14.41 11.46 -16.49
N GLY A 77 -15.16 12.47 -16.11
CA GLY A 77 -14.97 13.87 -16.50
C GLY A 77 -16.22 14.43 -17.13
N LEU A 78 -17.13 13.52 -17.45
CA LEU A 78 -18.36 13.75 -18.13
C LEU A 78 -19.51 13.61 -17.13
N SER A 79 -20.31 14.66 -17.00
CA SER A 79 -21.60 14.60 -16.32
C SER A 79 -22.69 14.90 -17.34
N ILE A 80 -23.72 14.07 -17.33
CA ILE A 80 -24.92 14.25 -18.15
C ILE A 80 -26.12 14.36 -17.21
N GLY A 81 -27.10 15.15 -17.61
CA GLY A 81 -28.35 15.24 -16.87
C GLY A 81 -29.48 15.79 -17.71
N PHE A 82 -30.69 15.51 -17.25
CA PHE A 82 -31.93 15.96 -17.86
C PHE A 82 -32.83 16.55 -16.79
N ASP A 83 -33.60 17.56 -17.15
CA ASP A 83 -34.75 17.99 -16.35
C ASP A 83 -36.01 18.14 -17.19
N TYR A 84 -37.14 17.92 -16.55
CA TYR A 84 -38.47 18.04 -17.14
C TYR A 84 -39.36 18.86 -16.21
N ASN A 85 -39.94 19.94 -16.73
CA ASN A 85 -40.94 20.72 -16.03
C ASN A 85 -42.35 20.33 -16.52
N ASP A 86 -43.22 19.97 -15.58
CA ASP A 86 -44.56 19.45 -15.85
C ASP A 86 -45.49 20.48 -16.55
N ILE A 87 -45.39 21.76 -16.18
CA ILE A 87 -46.25 22.84 -16.70
C ILE A 87 -45.70 23.40 -18.01
N LEU A 88 -44.41 23.70 -18.08
CA LEU A 88 -43.77 24.22 -19.30
C LEU A 88 -43.62 23.14 -20.38
N ARG A 89 -43.81 21.86 -20.02
CA ARG A 89 -43.64 20.67 -20.88
C ARG A 89 -42.33 20.67 -21.66
N ASN A 90 -41.27 21.20 -21.06
CA ASN A 90 -39.95 21.27 -21.67
C ASN A 90 -39.01 20.23 -21.04
N LEU A 91 -38.39 19.43 -21.89
CA LEU A 91 -37.29 18.54 -21.52
C LEU A 91 -35.99 19.26 -21.87
N ASN A 92 -35.12 19.49 -20.88
CA ASN A 92 -33.84 20.11 -21.11
C ASN A 92 -32.72 19.13 -20.84
N PHE A 93 -31.71 19.17 -21.70
CA PHE A 93 -30.49 18.40 -21.56
C PHE A 93 -29.36 19.28 -21.07
N GLY A 94 -28.49 18.71 -20.24
CA GLY A 94 -27.23 19.33 -19.88
C GLY A 94 -26.05 18.36 -19.92
N LEU A 95 -24.90 18.95 -20.22
CA LEU A 95 -23.63 18.28 -20.40
C LEU A 95 -22.56 19.08 -19.68
N LEU A 96 -21.65 18.40 -19.01
CA LEU A 96 -20.51 19.00 -18.35
C LEU A 96 -19.28 18.13 -18.60
N TYR A 97 -18.27 18.72 -19.21
CA TYR A 97 -17.04 18.04 -19.58
C TYR A 97 -15.83 18.71 -18.96
N ARG A 98 -15.01 17.93 -18.27
CA ARG A 98 -13.77 18.38 -17.61
C ARG A 98 -12.57 17.63 -18.16
N PRO A 99 -11.93 18.15 -19.21
CA PRO A 99 -10.71 17.53 -19.70
C PRO A 99 -9.54 17.73 -18.73
N LEU A 100 -9.53 18.79 -17.90
CA LEU A 100 -8.42 19.16 -17.03
C LEU A 100 -8.92 19.60 -15.64
N SER A 101 -8.10 19.44 -14.60
CA SER A 101 -8.43 19.87 -13.22
C SER A 101 -8.66 21.37 -13.07
N PHE A 102 -8.17 22.17 -14.02
CA PHE A 102 -8.35 23.62 -14.05
C PHE A 102 -9.32 24.11 -15.14
N LEU A 103 -9.86 23.25 -16.01
CA LEU A 103 -10.68 23.65 -17.15
C LEU A 103 -11.97 22.82 -17.22
N SER A 104 -13.11 23.49 -17.34
CA SER A 104 -14.41 22.83 -17.54
C SER A 104 -15.25 23.52 -18.60
N PHE A 105 -15.98 22.71 -19.37
CA PHE A 105 -16.95 23.10 -20.38
C PHE A 105 -18.33 22.63 -19.97
N GLY A 106 -19.32 23.49 -20.04
CA GLY A 106 -20.69 23.16 -19.64
C GLY A 106 -21.71 23.65 -20.65
N TYR A 107 -22.75 22.85 -20.88
CA TYR A 107 -23.88 23.14 -21.75
C TYR A 107 -25.20 22.81 -21.06
N TYR A 108 -26.18 23.71 -21.13
CA TYR A 108 -27.54 23.49 -20.58
C TYR A 108 -28.47 24.59 -21.11
N LYS A 109 -29.67 24.24 -21.59
CA LYS A 109 -30.68 25.21 -22.07
C LYS A 109 -30.12 26.27 -23.05
N ASN A 110 -29.33 25.83 -24.05
CA ASN A 110 -28.61 26.69 -25.01
C ASN A 110 -27.59 27.66 -24.40
N ILE A 111 -27.16 27.44 -23.16
CA ILE A 111 -26.11 28.20 -22.49
C ILE A 111 -24.83 27.39 -22.53
N TYR A 112 -23.79 27.98 -23.11
CA TYR A 112 -22.44 27.43 -23.09
C TYR A 112 -21.62 28.16 -22.02
N SER A 113 -20.79 27.42 -21.31
CA SER A 113 -19.95 27.97 -20.25
C SER A 113 -18.57 27.35 -20.24
N ILE A 114 -17.57 28.19 -19.94
CA ILE A 114 -16.17 27.80 -19.80
C ILE A 114 -15.70 28.31 -18.43
N THR A 115 -15.02 27.45 -17.68
CA THR A 115 -14.39 27.79 -16.40
C THR A 115 -12.90 27.57 -16.46
N ILE A 116 -12.13 28.50 -15.91
CA ILE A 116 -10.70 28.32 -15.63
C ILE A 116 -10.47 28.45 -14.12
N ARG A 117 -9.71 27.52 -13.53
CA ARG A 117 -9.29 27.51 -12.11
C ARG A 117 -7.78 27.66 -11.98
N PRO A 118 -7.23 28.87 -12.15
CA PRO A 118 -5.77 29.08 -12.19
C PRO A 118 -5.08 28.75 -10.86
N LEU A 119 -5.81 28.83 -9.73
CA LEU A 119 -5.32 28.46 -8.42
C LEU A 119 -6.27 27.44 -7.80
N ASN A 120 -5.86 26.17 -7.76
CA ASN A 120 -6.61 25.09 -7.11
C ASN A 120 -5.78 24.54 -5.95
N ARG A 121 -5.76 25.27 -4.83
CA ARG A 121 -5.10 24.86 -3.58
C ARG A 121 -6.17 24.59 -2.52
N SER A 122 -5.86 23.70 -1.58
CA SER A 122 -6.74 23.31 -0.47
C SER A 122 -7.17 24.45 0.47
N LEU A 123 -6.59 25.65 0.32
CA LEU A 123 -6.87 26.81 1.16
C LEU A 123 -7.60 27.94 0.42
N ILE A 124 -7.28 28.16 -0.85
CA ILE A 124 -7.80 29.24 -1.70
C ILE A 124 -8.01 28.68 -3.11
N GLU A 125 -9.24 28.82 -3.62
CA GLU A 125 -9.56 28.55 -5.02
C GLU A 125 -9.94 29.85 -5.72
N LEU A 126 -9.42 30.05 -6.93
CA LEU A 126 -9.85 31.11 -7.84
C LEU A 126 -10.51 30.48 -9.06
N SER A 127 -11.69 30.96 -9.46
CA SER A 127 -12.36 30.54 -10.69
C SER A 127 -12.80 31.74 -11.53
N ILE A 128 -12.70 31.62 -12.84
CA ILE A 128 -13.22 32.60 -13.81
C ILE A 128 -14.17 31.90 -14.77
N ASP A 129 -15.37 32.46 -14.94
CA ASP A 129 -16.42 31.86 -15.75
C ASP A 129 -16.87 32.80 -16.85
N ALA A 130 -17.11 32.27 -18.04
CA ALA A 130 -17.69 32.98 -19.17
C ALA A 130 -18.95 32.28 -19.69
N TYR A 131 -19.97 33.05 -20.09
CA TYR A 131 -21.30 32.53 -20.44
C TYR A 131 -21.73 33.04 -21.81
N TYR A 132 -22.20 32.14 -22.65
CA TYR A 132 -22.61 32.43 -24.02
C TYR A 132 -24.01 31.90 -24.30
N LYS A 133 -24.85 32.69 -24.98
CA LYS A 133 -26.20 32.29 -25.41
C LYS A 133 -26.40 32.57 -26.90
N ASP A 134 -26.95 31.60 -27.62
CA ASP A 134 -27.46 31.65 -29.01
C ASP A 134 -26.50 32.14 -30.14
N THR A 135 -25.30 32.70 -29.89
CA THR A 135 -24.29 33.11 -30.93
C THR A 135 -22.89 33.50 -30.36
N PHE A 136 -22.35 32.83 -29.31
CA PHE A 136 -21.06 33.22 -28.69
C PHE A 136 -20.94 34.67 -28.20
N ASN A 137 -22.06 35.36 -27.98
CA ASN A 137 -22.06 36.65 -27.30
C ASN A 137 -21.92 36.47 -25.78
N LEU A 138 -20.84 37.02 -25.20
CA LEU A 138 -20.57 36.95 -23.77
C LEU A 138 -21.66 37.71 -23.02
N LYS A 139 -22.49 37.00 -22.25
CA LYS A 139 -23.56 37.61 -21.45
C LYS A 139 -23.12 37.97 -20.05
N ASN A 140 -22.31 37.11 -19.42
CA ASN A 140 -21.92 37.19 -18.01
C ASN A 140 -20.46 36.79 -17.82
N ALA A 141 -19.85 37.23 -16.72
CA ALA A 141 -18.67 36.57 -16.15
C ALA A 141 -18.74 36.52 -14.62
N SER A 142 -18.09 35.53 -14.02
CA SER A 142 -17.95 35.45 -12.56
C SER A 142 -16.51 35.22 -12.15
N ILE A 143 -16.14 35.78 -11.00
CA ILE A 143 -14.91 35.47 -10.28
C ILE A 143 -15.31 34.87 -8.93
N GLY A 144 -14.91 33.62 -8.71
CA GLY A 144 -15.12 32.93 -7.43
C GLY A 144 -13.84 32.95 -6.60
N ILE A 145 -13.97 33.26 -5.30
CA ILE A 145 -12.93 33.01 -4.31
C ILE A 145 -13.49 32.01 -3.29
N ASN A 146 -12.89 30.81 -3.24
CA ASN A 146 -13.23 29.84 -2.21
C ASN A 146 -12.16 29.88 -1.13
N LEU A 147 -12.52 30.33 0.07
CA LEU A 147 -11.68 30.21 1.26
C LEU A 147 -12.22 29.03 2.04
N LYS A 148 -11.37 28.12 2.52
CA LYS A 148 -11.78 26.88 3.21
C LYS A 148 -12.99 27.07 4.17
N ASN A 149 -14.15 26.52 3.79
CA ASN A 149 -15.49 26.59 4.44
C ASN A 149 -16.28 27.93 4.31
N PHE A 150 -15.78 28.89 3.55
CA PHE A 150 -16.42 30.16 3.19
C PHE A 150 -16.39 30.33 1.67
N LEU A 151 -17.52 30.11 1.02
CA LEU A 151 -17.66 30.43 -0.40
C LEU A 151 -17.97 31.93 -0.53
N THR A 152 -17.13 32.66 -1.24
CA THR A 152 -17.38 34.07 -1.58
C THR A 152 -17.31 34.21 -3.10
N PHE A 153 -18.45 34.38 -3.76
CA PHE A 153 -18.46 34.57 -5.21
C PHE A 153 -18.88 36.00 -5.55
N THR A 154 -18.18 36.59 -6.52
CA THR A 154 -18.53 37.87 -7.14
C THR A 154 -18.87 37.62 -8.59
N LYS A 155 -20.13 37.85 -8.97
CA LYS A 155 -20.60 37.70 -10.35
C LYS A 155 -20.90 39.06 -10.95
N TYR A 156 -20.41 39.29 -12.17
CA TYR A 156 -20.64 40.49 -12.96
C TYR A 156 -21.47 40.17 -14.21
N GLU A 157 -22.61 40.83 -14.36
CA GLU A 157 -23.49 40.66 -15.52
C GLU A 157 -23.29 41.82 -16.51
N PHE A 158 -22.59 41.54 -17.62
CA PHE A 158 -22.21 42.56 -18.61
C PHE A 158 -23.43 43.26 -19.23
N ASP A 159 -24.50 42.51 -19.47
CA ASP A 159 -25.72 43.00 -20.12
C ASP A 159 -26.55 43.93 -19.24
N ARG A 160 -26.41 43.83 -17.91
CA ARG A 160 -27.22 44.61 -16.93
C ARG A 160 -26.40 45.52 -16.02
N LYS A 161 -25.06 45.55 -16.15
CA LYS A 161 -24.12 46.26 -15.24
C LYS A 161 -24.38 45.97 -13.76
N ASN A 162 -24.81 44.75 -13.43
CA ASN A 162 -25.15 44.36 -12.06
C ASN A 162 -24.03 43.53 -11.44
N TYR A 163 -23.71 43.84 -10.18
CA TYR A 163 -22.80 43.08 -9.35
C TYR A 163 -23.61 42.26 -8.35
N SER A 164 -23.29 40.97 -8.25
CA SER A 164 -23.83 40.14 -7.19
C SER A 164 -22.76 39.47 -6.35
N PHE A 165 -22.99 39.50 -5.05
CA PHE A 165 -22.15 38.94 -4.01
C PHE A 165 -22.96 37.93 -3.21
N GLY A 166 -22.38 36.75 -2.97
CA GLY A 166 -22.97 35.72 -2.14
C GLY A 166 -22.01 35.19 -1.09
N ILE A 167 -22.56 34.87 0.07
CA ILE A 167 -21.87 34.19 1.18
C ILE A 167 -22.61 32.90 1.53
N SER A 168 -21.86 31.84 1.79
CA SER A 168 -22.38 30.54 2.21
C SER A 168 -21.67 30.06 3.48
N LEU A 169 -22.43 29.52 4.43
CA LEU A 169 -21.97 29.01 5.72
C LEU A 169 -22.52 27.60 5.97
N ALA A 170 -21.64 26.62 6.15
CA ALA A 170 -22.00 25.24 6.47
C ALA A 170 -21.89 24.97 7.99
N LEU A 171 -22.95 24.43 8.58
CA LEU A 171 -23.09 24.07 10.00
C LEU A 171 -23.56 22.61 10.11
N GLU A 172 -22.60 21.67 10.17
CA GLU A 172 -22.86 20.23 10.14
C GLU A 172 -23.77 19.82 8.98
N ASN A 173 -25.06 19.62 9.19
CA ASN A 173 -25.99 19.17 8.15
C ASN A 173 -26.78 20.32 7.52
N ILE A 174 -26.50 21.58 7.91
CA ILE A 174 -27.23 22.76 7.47
C ILE A 174 -26.31 23.64 6.63
N LEU A 175 -26.78 24.07 5.46
CA LEU A 175 -26.11 25.07 4.63
C LEU A 175 -27.00 26.32 4.52
N LEU A 176 -26.45 27.45 4.94
CA LEU A 176 -27.09 28.76 4.84
C LEU A 176 -26.36 29.58 3.78
N SER A 177 -27.09 30.11 2.82
CA SER A 177 -26.53 31.00 1.80
C SER A 177 -27.38 32.24 1.63
N ALA A 178 -26.72 33.38 1.50
CA ALA A 178 -27.37 34.66 1.25
C ALA A 178 -26.67 35.39 0.11
N LYS A 179 -27.45 36.05 -0.75
CA LYS A 179 -26.96 36.82 -1.87
C LYS A 179 -27.52 38.24 -1.82
N ASN A 180 -26.74 39.21 -2.26
CA ASN A 180 -27.10 40.63 -2.24
C ASN A 180 -28.28 41.00 -3.17
N ASP A 181 -28.75 40.07 -4.01
CA ASP A 181 -29.99 40.21 -4.79
C ASP A 181 -31.24 39.77 -4.02
N SER A 182 -31.12 39.68 -2.69
CA SER A 182 -32.18 39.35 -1.73
C SER A 182 -32.69 37.90 -1.82
N ASN A 183 -31.89 37.00 -2.38
CA ASN A 183 -32.16 35.55 -2.32
C ASN A 183 -31.50 34.94 -1.08
N ILE A 184 -32.30 34.25 -0.28
CA ILE A 184 -31.86 33.44 0.86
C ILE A 184 -32.13 31.98 0.54
N LEU A 185 -31.16 31.14 0.85
CA LEU A 185 -31.17 29.74 0.49
C LEU A 185 -30.72 28.90 1.68
N PHE A 186 -31.52 27.88 1.94
CA PHE A 186 -31.41 26.98 3.08
C PHE A 186 -31.40 25.54 2.55
N GLU A 187 -30.39 24.77 2.92
CA GLU A 187 -30.33 23.33 2.60
C GLU A 187 -30.05 22.51 3.85
N LEU A 188 -30.77 21.40 3.96
CA LEU A 188 -30.58 20.34 4.94
C LEU A 188 -30.01 19.12 4.22
N ALA A 189 -28.73 18.86 4.42
CA ALA A 189 -28.07 17.66 3.93
C ALA A 189 -28.33 16.48 4.89
N PHE A 190 -28.58 15.29 4.35
CA PHE A 190 -28.68 14.08 5.16
C PHE A 190 -27.30 13.53 5.56
N GLU A 191 -26.25 13.97 4.85
CA GLU A 191 -24.86 13.73 5.21
C GLU A 191 -24.22 14.97 5.85
N LYS A 192 -23.14 14.75 6.61
CA LYS A 192 -22.45 15.81 7.35
C LYS A 192 -21.61 16.68 6.41
N LEU A 193 -21.93 17.96 6.32
CA LEU A 193 -21.12 18.96 5.60
C LEU A 193 -19.84 19.29 6.40
N PRO A 194 -18.76 19.70 5.72
CA PRO A 194 -17.53 20.15 6.37
C PRO A 194 -17.79 21.37 7.29
N ASN A 195 -17.45 21.25 8.58
CA ASN A 195 -17.70 22.30 9.58
C ASN A 195 -16.39 23.01 10.01
N LEU A 196 -16.46 24.28 10.42
CA LEU A 196 -15.35 25.03 11.06
C LEU A 196 -15.01 24.47 12.43
N LEU A 197 -16.01 24.00 13.16
CA LEU A 197 -15.89 23.42 14.49
C LEU A 197 -15.82 21.90 14.38
N LYS A 198 -14.69 21.36 13.90
CA LYS A 198 -14.49 19.90 13.92
C LYS A 198 -14.35 19.44 15.36
N THR A 199 -15.33 18.72 15.87
CA THR A 199 -15.17 17.95 17.10
C THR A 199 -14.09 16.91 16.86
N LYS A 200 -12.97 17.04 17.58
CA LYS A 200 -11.87 16.10 17.46
C LYS A 200 -12.35 14.72 17.93
N HIS A 201 -12.15 13.69 17.12
CA HIS A 201 -12.58 12.33 17.40
C HIS A 201 -11.40 11.36 17.37
N TYR A 202 -11.54 10.19 17.98
CA TYR A 202 -10.58 9.09 17.81
C TYR A 202 -11.01 8.20 16.64
N MET A 203 -10.04 7.63 15.94
CA MET A 203 -10.29 6.63 14.91
C MET A 203 -9.90 5.25 15.42
N LYS A 204 -10.84 4.31 15.42
CA LYS A 204 -10.55 2.91 15.71
C LYS A 204 -10.08 2.20 14.44
N ILE A 205 -9.02 1.41 14.55
CA ILE A 205 -8.49 0.57 13.46
C ILE A 205 -8.28 -0.84 14.01
N ASP A 206 -9.05 -1.79 13.49
CA ASP A 206 -8.85 -3.21 13.74
C ASP A 206 -7.80 -3.75 12.75
N VAL A 207 -6.55 -3.90 13.18
CA VAL A 207 -5.43 -4.24 12.29
C VAL A 207 -5.58 -5.66 11.73
N LYS A 208 -6.22 -6.58 12.45
CA LYS A 208 -6.58 -7.92 11.95
C LYS A 208 -7.46 -7.91 10.70
N ASN A 209 -8.18 -6.83 10.45
CA ASN A 209 -9.01 -6.70 9.25
C ASN A 209 -8.17 -6.39 8.01
N TYR A 210 -6.91 -5.98 8.18
CA TYR A 210 -5.96 -5.94 7.09
C TYR A 210 -5.51 -7.37 6.76
N LYS A 211 -5.87 -7.84 5.57
CA LYS A 211 -5.30 -9.03 4.96
C LYS A 211 -4.53 -8.57 3.72
N GLU A 212 -3.26 -8.93 3.66
CA GLU A 212 -2.44 -8.66 2.47
C GLU A 212 -2.96 -9.53 1.33
N ASP A 213 -3.79 -8.93 0.49
CA ASP A 213 -4.31 -9.55 -0.71
C ASP A 213 -3.39 -9.18 -1.88
N LYS A 214 -3.00 -10.18 -2.68
CA LYS A 214 -2.06 -10.03 -3.80
C LYS A 214 -2.70 -10.25 -5.16
N VAL A 215 -4.03 -10.39 -5.23
CA VAL A 215 -4.79 -10.41 -6.49
C VAL A 215 -4.36 -9.24 -7.40
N PRO A 216 -3.91 -9.51 -8.63
CA PRO A 216 -3.61 -8.47 -9.60
C PRO A 216 -4.85 -7.59 -9.87
N TYR A 217 -4.68 -6.27 -9.88
CA TYR A 217 -5.69 -5.26 -10.28
C TYR A 217 -6.86 -5.00 -9.31
N ILE A 218 -6.97 -5.72 -8.18
CA ILE A 218 -8.14 -5.62 -7.26
C ILE A 218 -7.74 -5.21 -5.82
N THR A 219 -6.44 -5.08 -5.51
CA THR A 219 -5.94 -5.26 -4.13
C THR A 219 -5.70 -4.01 -3.29
N LYS A 220 -5.70 -4.23 -1.96
CA LYS A 220 -5.12 -3.38 -0.90
C LYS A 220 -3.75 -3.94 -0.47
N ASN A 221 -2.67 -3.50 -1.10
CA ASN A 221 -1.31 -3.87 -0.66
C ASN A 221 -0.92 -3.13 0.64
N PHE A 222 0.17 -3.55 1.29
CA PHE A 222 0.61 -2.93 2.55
C PHE A 222 0.87 -1.43 2.43
N TYR A 223 1.41 -0.98 1.29
CA TYR A 223 1.64 0.44 1.05
C TYR A 223 0.33 1.23 1.06
N GLU A 224 -0.75 0.73 0.46
CA GLU A 224 -2.04 1.43 0.49
C GLU A 224 -2.60 1.53 1.90
N PHE A 225 -2.47 0.48 2.71
CA PHE A 225 -2.87 0.51 4.12
C PHE A 225 -2.06 1.55 4.92
N ILE A 226 -0.74 1.49 4.86
CA ILE A 226 0.12 2.40 5.64
C ILE A 226 0.07 3.83 5.10
N SER A 227 -0.13 4.02 3.79
CA SER A 227 -0.31 5.34 3.17
C SER A 227 -1.63 5.98 3.59
N ASP A 228 -2.74 5.23 3.56
CA ASP A 228 -4.04 5.68 4.06
C ASP A 228 -3.95 6.08 5.54
N LEU A 229 -3.29 5.27 6.38
CA LEU A 229 -3.04 5.62 7.77
C LEU A 229 -2.18 6.88 7.90
N ASN A 230 -1.11 7.03 7.12
CA ASN A 230 -0.25 8.21 7.12
C ASN A 230 -1.00 9.49 6.69
N GLU A 231 -1.98 9.38 5.79
CA GLU A 231 -2.87 10.50 5.45
C GLU A 231 -3.80 10.84 6.62
N LYS A 232 -4.42 9.84 7.25
CA LYS A 232 -5.28 10.03 8.44
C LYS A 232 -4.51 10.65 9.61
N VAL A 233 -3.26 10.26 9.82
CA VAL A 233 -2.39 10.85 10.86
C VAL A 233 -2.24 12.38 10.67
N LYS A 234 -2.30 12.85 9.42
CA LYS A 234 -2.21 14.28 9.07
C LYS A 234 -3.55 15.01 9.16
N ASP A 235 -4.69 14.32 9.31
CA ASP A 235 -5.99 14.98 9.44
C ASP A 235 -6.10 15.70 10.80
N ALA A 236 -6.42 16.99 10.76
CA ALA A 236 -6.66 17.81 11.94
C ALA A 236 -7.93 17.40 12.72
N SER A 237 -8.87 16.71 12.06
CA SER A 237 -10.12 16.22 12.66
C SER A 237 -9.91 15.04 13.62
N ILE A 238 -8.88 14.24 13.36
CA ILE A 238 -8.55 13.05 14.15
C ILE A 238 -7.68 13.48 15.33
N LYS A 239 -8.16 13.29 16.56
CA LYS A 239 -7.41 13.55 17.80
C LYS A 239 -6.30 12.52 18.00
N GLY A 240 -6.61 11.26 17.72
CA GLY A 240 -5.75 10.11 17.98
C GLY A 240 -6.38 8.83 17.43
N PHE A 241 -5.67 7.72 17.61
CA PHE A 241 -6.03 6.42 17.07
C PHE A 241 -6.17 5.39 18.19
N ILE A 242 -7.08 4.45 18.01
CA ILE A 242 -7.22 3.25 18.84
C ILE A 242 -6.95 2.06 17.93
N LEU A 243 -5.79 1.41 18.10
CA LEU A 243 -5.40 0.24 17.31
C LEU A 243 -5.78 -1.03 18.09
N ASN A 244 -6.63 -1.84 17.50
CA ASN A 244 -6.85 -3.20 17.98
C ASN A 244 -5.85 -4.14 17.30
N LEU A 245 -4.97 -4.72 18.11
CA LEU A 245 -3.85 -5.56 17.72
C LEU A 245 -4.09 -7.05 18.00
N THR A 246 -5.29 -7.45 18.45
CA THR A 246 -5.67 -8.86 18.55
C THR A 246 -5.47 -9.54 17.19
N ASP A 247 -4.82 -10.70 17.17
CA ASP A 247 -4.53 -11.50 15.96
C ASP A 247 -3.76 -10.74 14.86
N LEU A 248 -2.75 -9.96 15.25
CA LEU A 248 -1.94 -9.17 14.32
C LEU A 248 -1.27 -10.04 13.25
N ASN A 249 -1.68 -9.85 11.99
CA ASN A 249 -1.13 -10.55 10.82
C ASN A 249 -0.20 -9.67 9.98
N LEU A 250 0.87 -9.15 10.60
CA LEU A 250 1.93 -8.40 9.93
C LEU A 250 3.28 -9.10 10.16
N ASN A 251 4.18 -9.02 9.19
CA ASN A 251 5.57 -9.45 9.37
C ASN A 251 6.39 -8.37 10.10
N LEU A 252 7.56 -8.74 10.63
CA LEU A 252 8.41 -7.83 11.42
C LEU A 252 8.84 -6.55 10.68
N ALA A 253 9.07 -6.61 9.36
CA ALA A 253 9.39 -5.41 8.58
C ALA A 253 8.17 -4.47 8.55
N GLN A 254 6.99 -4.98 8.17
CA GLN A 254 5.74 -4.21 8.21
C GLN A 254 5.44 -3.61 9.60
N ILE A 255 5.76 -4.34 10.68
CA ILE A 255 5.63 -3.84 12.05
C ILE A 255 6.59 -2.66 12.28
N GLU A 256 7.87 -2.76 11.89
CA GLU A 256 8.81 -1.64 11.96
C GLU A 256 8.32 -0.42 11.17
N GLU A 257 7.76 -0.61 9.97
CA GLU A 257 7.22 0.49 9.16
C GLU A 257 6.03 1.19 9.86
N LEU A 258 5.13 0.40 10.47
CA LEU A 258 4.00 0.95 11.21
C LEU A 258 4.45 1.61 12.52
N ARG A 259 5.43 1.05 13.22
CA ARG A 259 6.05 1.65 14.41
C ARG A 259 6.69 2.99 14.07
N GLU A 260 7.46 3.07 12.98
CA GLU A 260 8.07 4.31 12.50
C GLU A 260 7.01 5.40 12.27
N LEU A 261 5.89 5.04 11.64
CA LEU A 261 4.77 5.97 11.44
C LEU A 261 4.15 6.46 12.75
N ILE A 262 3.96 5.55 13.73
CA ILE A 262 3.40 5.87 15.04
C ILE A 262 4.36 6.79 15.82
N GLU A 263 5.65 6.44 15.88
CA GLU A 263 6.68 7.19 16.61
C GLU A 263 6.93 8.59 16.04
N GLN A 264 6.83 8.77 14.72
CA GLN A 264 6.94 10.07 14.06
C GLN A 264 5.66 10.92 14.19
N SER A 265 4.54 10.30 14.58
CA SER A 265 3.26 11.00 14.71
C SER A 265 3.21 11.86 15.97
N LYS A 266 2.58 13.02 15.85
CA LYS A 266 2.22 13.88 17.00
C LYS A 266 0.84 13.55 17.57
N LYS A 267 0.15 12.55 17.01
CA LYS A 267 -1.17 12.10 17.45
C LYS A 267 -1.02 11.04 18.53
N GLU A 268 -2.01 10.96 19.40
CA GLU A 268 -2.06 9.89 20.41
C GLU A 268 -2.42 8.55 19.75
N PHE A 269 -1.71 7.48 20.11
CA PHE A 269 -2.02 6.11 19.70
C PHE A 269 -2.26 5.26 20.95
N ILE A 270 -3.45 4.70 21.05
CA ILE A 270 -3.84 3.77 22.11
C ILE A 270 -3.92 2.38 21.48
N CYS A 271 -3.19 1.43 22.01
CA CYS A 271 -3.16 0.07 21.52
C CYS A 271 -3.91 -0.84 22.50
N TYR A 272 -4.79 -1.68 21.96
CA TYR A 272 -5.58 -2.66 22.69
C TYR A 272 -5.39 -4.04 22.05
N ALA A 273 -5.35 -5.09 22.86
CA ALA A 273 -5.51 -6.45 22.37
C ALA A 273 -6.15 -7.34 23.44
N ASP A 274 -6.84 -8.38 22.98
CA ASP A 274 -7.32 -9.47 23.83
C ASP A 274 -6.16 -10.34 24.29
N TYR A 275 -5.25 -10.65 23.36
CA TYR A 275 -4.02 -11.37 23.63
C TYR A 275 -2.87 -10.68 22.91
N TYR A 276 -1.75 -10.53 23.62
CA TYR A 276 -0.52 -10.02 23.05
C TYR A 276 0.46 -11.18 22.85
N ASP A 277 0.75 -11.49 21.59
CA ASP A 277 1.97 -12.21 21.23
C ASP A 277 3.15 -11.23 21.16
N TYR A 278 4.35 -11.72 20.86
CA TYR A 278 5.51 -10.83 20.80
C TYR A 278 5.38 -9.77 19.70
N LYS A 279 4.69 -10.05 18.57
CA LYS A 279 4.57 -9.13 17.42
C LYS A 279 3.63 -7.98 17.75
N SER A 280 2.44 -8.31 18.23
CA SER A 280 1.43 -7.35 18.68
C SER A 280 1.93 -6.55 19.89
N TYR A 281 2.61 -7.20 20.84
CA TYR A 281 3.21 -6.48 21.97
C TYR A 281 4.33 -5.55 21.51
N TYR A 282 5.21 -6.04 20.63
CA TYR A 282 6.26 -5.22 20.05
C TYR A 282 5.66 -3.99 19.38
N LEU A 283 4.69 -4.13 18.47
CA LEU A 283 3.99 -2.98 17.88
C LEU A 283 3.35 -2.06 18.94
N ALA A 284 2.67 -2.62 19.93
CA ALA A 284 2.01 -1.86 21.00
C ALA A 284 2.97 -0.95 21.78
N THR A 285 4.24 -1.32 21.91
CA THR A 285 5.23 -0.47 22.59
C THR A 285 5.58 0.83 21.86
N SER A 286 5.17 1.00 20.60
CA SER A 286 5.23 2.31 19.92
C SER A 286 4.08 3.24 20.32
N CYS A 287 3.02 2.70 20.92
CA CYS A 287 1.82 3.43 21.29
C CYS A 287 1.99 4.13 22.66
N SER A 288 1.28 5.26 22.84
CA SER A 288 1.33 6.02 24.09
C SER A 288 0.61 5.33 25.24
N LYS A 289 -0.37 4.45 24.95
CA LYS A 289 -1.06 3.63 25.95
C LYS A 289 -1.25 2.20 25.43
N ILE A 290 -0.99 1.20 26.27
CA ILE A 290 -1.18 -0.23 25.99
C ILE A 290 -2.25 -0.77 26.93
N LEU A 291 -3.33 -1.29 26.36
CA LEU A 291 -4.49 -1.81 27.07
C LEU A 291 -4.62 -3.31 26.80
N ILE A 292 -4.95 -4.09 27.81
CA ILE A 292 -5.20 -5.52 27.66
C ILE A 292 -6.61 -5.86 28.13
N ASN A 293 -7.22 -6.87 27.50
CA ASN A 293 -8.48 -7.44 27.99
C ASN A 293 -8.34 -7.97 29.43
N ARG A 294 -9.43 -7.94 30.22
CA ARG A 294 -9.50 -8.50 31.57
C ARG A 294 -9.00 -9.94 31.68
N ASN A 295 -9.34 -10.79 30.72
CA ASN A 295 -8.85 -12.17 30.67
C ASN A 295 -7.71 -12.36 29.67
N GLY A 296 -7.06 -11.27 29.29
CA GLY A 296 -5.99 -11.28 28.31
C GLY A 296 -4.68 -11.83 28.85
N ILE A 297 -3.83 -12.25 27.93
CA ILE A 297 -2.53 -12.86 28.21
C ILE A 297 -1.49 -12.20 27.30
N ILE A 298 -0.31 -11.93 27.86
CA ILE A 298 0.89 -11.63 27.10
C ILE A 298 1.76 -12.89 27.06
N THR A 299 2.14 -13.32 25.85
CA THR A 299 2.98 -14.49 25.66
C THR A 299 4.42 -14.07 25.42
N PHE A 300 5.32 -14.47 26.33
CA PHE A 300 6.77 -14.27 26.22
C PHE A 300 7.50 -15.62 26.23
N SER A 301 7.68 -16.21 25.05
CA SER A 301 8.36 -17.51 24.87
C SER A 301 9.81 -17.39 24.36
N GLY A 302 10.25 -16.17 24.02
CA GLY A 302 11.55 -15.92 23.42
C GLY A 302 11.54 -16.11 21.90
N PHE A 303 12.73 -16.04 21.30
CA PHE A 303 12.90 -16.14 19.85
C PHE A 303 13.61 -17.45 19.52
N TYR A 304 13.09 -18.20 18.54
CA TYR A 304 13.74 -19.40 18.04
C TYR A 304 13.55 -19.56 16.54
N MET A 305 14.48 -20.26 15.90
CA MET A 305 14.37 -20.67 14.51
C MET A 305 14.36 -22.19 14.45
N LYS A 306 13.44 -22.77 13.67
CA LYS A 306 13.41 -24.20 13.42
C LYS A 306 13.60 -24.47 11.93
N ARG A 307 14.60 -25.28 11.63
CA ARG A 307 14.87 -25.84 10.31
C ARG A 307 14.60 -27.33 10.34
N THR A 308 13.90 -27.84 9.35
CA THR A 308 13.71 -29.28 9.15
C THR A 308 14.81 -29.78 8.22
N TYR A 309 15.34 -30.97 8.49
CA TYR A 309 16.31 -31.66 7.65
C TYR A 309 15.70 -32.95 7.13
N TYR A 310 15.89 -33.22 5.84
CA TYR A 310 15.25 -34.27 5.07
C TYR A 310 16.24 -35.32 4.56
N LYS A 311 17.54 -35.20 4.83
CA LYS A 311 18.55 -36.12 4.31
C LYS A 311 18.21 -37.59 4.62
N GLU A 312 17.92 -37.92 5.88
CA GLU A 312 17.52 -39.29 6.24
C GLU A 312 16.24 -39.76 5.55
N LEU A 313 15.26 -38.87 5.38
CA LEU A 313 14.06 -39.17 4.60
C LEU A 313 14.44 -39.49 3.15
N PHE A 314 15.27 -38.67 2.53
CA PHE A 314 15.72 -38.85 1.15
C PHE A 314 16.49 -40.16 0.97
N ASP A 315 17.43 -40.47 1.88
CA ASP A 315 18.17 -41.74 1.92
C ASP A 315 17.21 -42.94 2.05
N SER A 316 16.20 -42.84 2.91
CA SER A 316 15.19 -43.90 3.09
C SER A 316 14.35 -44.12 1.82
N LEU A 317 14.08 -43.04 1.09
CA LEU A 317 13.31 -43.05 -0.13
C LEU A 317 14.13 -43.48 -1.35
N GLY A 318 15.45 -43.30 -1.32
CA GLY A 318 16.32 -43.45 -2.50
C GLY A 318 16.34 -42.19 -3.36
N ILE A 319 15.97 -41.03 -2.81
CA ILE A 319 16.12 -39.74 -3.48
C ILE A 319 17.58 -39.30 -3.28
N VAL A 320 18.30 -39.00 -4.35
CA VAL A 320 19.72 -38.64 -4.28
C VAL A 320 19.90 -37.15 -4.58
N PRO A 321 20.07 -36.30 -3.55
CA PRO A 321 20.34 -34.88 -3.75
C PRO A 321 21.81 -34.65 -4.14
N GLN A 322 22.04 -34.08 -5.32
CA GLN A 322 23.37 -33.66 -5.79
C GLN A 322 23.36 -32.15 -5.98
N PHE A 323 23.59 -31.45 -4.88
CA PHE A 323 23.66 -29.99 -4.84
C PHE A 323 25.07 -29.51 -4.54
N GLU A 324 25.44 -28.42 -5.18
CA GLU A 324 26.68 -27.69 -5.00
C GLU A 324 26.36 -26.23 -4.67
N HIS A 325 27.23 -25.60 -3.88
CA HIS A 325 27.14 -24.18 -3.55
C HIS A 325 28.52 -23.55 -3.54
N TYR A 326 28.56 -22.24 -3.75
CA TYR A 326 29.79 -21.46 -3.66
C TYR A 326 29.76 -20.63 -2.38
N GLU A 327 30.80 -20.81 -1.54
CA GLU A 327 31.02 -20.21 -0.20
C GLU A 327 30.19 -20.82 0.95
N GLU A 328 30.79 -20.82 2.14
CA GLU A 328 30.38 -21.58 3.32
C GLU A 328 29.03 -21.18 3.94
N TYR A 329 28.59 -19.92 3.82
CA TYR A 329 27.31 -19.48 4.42
C TYR A 329 26.11 -19.70 3.50
N LYS A 330 26.30 -20.20 2.26
CA LYS A 330 25.20 -20.49 1.33
C LYS A 330 24.48 -21.80 1.70
N SER A 331 23.78 -21.78 2.83
CA SER A 331 23.24 -22.96 3.50
C SER A 331 21.87 -23.45 3.03
N ALA A 332 21.29 -22.88 1.97
CA ALA A 332 19.92 -23.21 1.56
C ALA A 332 19.74 -24.69 1.15
N ILE A 333 20.84 -25.36 0.76
CA ILE A 333 20.85 -26.79 0.39
C ILE A 333 20.95 -27.74 1.60
N GLU A 334 21.39 -27.26 2.77
CA GLU A 334 21.70 -28.11 3.93
C GLU A 334 20.55 -29.04 4.37
N PRO A 335 19.26 -28.64 4.33
CA PRO A 335 18.14 -29.52 4.64
C PRO A 335 18.14 -30.81 3.82
N TYR A 336 18.65 -30.78 2.60
CA TYR A 336 18.61 -31.93 1.70
C TYR A 336 19.84 -32.83 1.88
N VAL A 337 20.98 -32.28 2.28
CA VAL A 337 22.27 -32.99 2.29
C VAL A 337 22.87 -33.21 3.70
N ARG A 338 22.24 -32.66 4.75
CA ARG A 338 22.67 -32.78 6.15
C ARG A 338 21.51 -33.19 7.05
N ASN A 339 21.83 -33.63 8.28
CA ASN A 339 20.86 -33.87 9.34
C ASN A 339 20.78 -32.72 10.37
N SER A 340 21.70 -31.76 10.28
CA SER A 340 21.81 -30.63 11.18
C SER A 340 22.59 -29.48 10.53
N ALA A 341 22.46 -28.29 11.12
CA ALA A 341 23.12 -27.08 10.64
C ALA A 341 24.64 -27.24 10.66
N SER A 342 25.30 -26.75 9.60
CA SER A 342 26.74 -26.48 9.65
C SER A 342 27.06 -25.40 10.70
N GLU A 343 28.34 -25.26 11.06
CA GLU A 343 28.80 -24.18 11.94
C GLU A 343 28.46 -22.79 11.35
N TYR A 344 28.59 -22.63 10.04
CA TYR A 344 28.31 -21.38 9.32
C TYR A 344 26.80 -21.05 9.28
N ASP A 345 25.95 -22.03 9.01
CA ASP A 345 24.49 -21.82 9.05
C ASP A 345 24.01 -21.51 10.46
N ARG A 346 24.56 -22.21 11.46
CA ARG A 346 24.28 -21.96 12.87
C ARG A 346 24.67 -20.54 13.25
N GLU A 347 25.90 -20.13 12.95
CA GLU A 347 26.42 -18.80 13.27
C GLU A 347 25.52 -17.68 12.68
N GLN A 348 25.19 -17.74 11.39
CA GLN A 348 24.39 -16.67 10.77
C GLN A 348 22.97 -16.61 11.32
N ARG A 349 22.33 -17.75 11.63
CA ARG A 349 20.98 -17.79 12.18
C ARG A 349 20.92 -17.32 13.63
N GLU A 350 21.84 -17.79 14.46
CA GLU A 350 21.96 -17.36 15.86
C GLU A 350 22.24 -15.86 15.92
N ARG A 351 23.05 -15.32 14.99
CA ARG A 351 23.26 -13.88 14.85
C ARG A 351 21.96 -13.12 14.51
N ILE A 352 21.18 -13.60 13.53
CA ILE A 352 19.89 -12.98 13.17
C ILE A 352 18.93 -12.98 14.37
N LEU A 353 18.82 -14.11 15.08
CA LEU A 353 18.01 -14.24 16.29
C LEU A 353 18.43 -13.25 17.37
N LYS A 354 19.74 -13.20 17.67
CA LYS A 354 20.30 -12.31 18.69
C LYS A 354 20.03 -10.85 18.37
N ILE A 355 20.29 -10.40 17.13
CA ILE A 355 20.09 -9.00 16.76
C ILE A 355 18.60 -8.63 16.77
N THR A 356 17.74 -9.53 16.29
CA THR A 356 16.28 -9.33 16.34
C THR A 356 15.82 -9.15 17.79
N TYR A 357 16.29 -10.03 18.68
CA TYR A 357 15.97 -9.96 20.10
C TYR A 357 16.48 -8.65 20.73
N GLU A 358 17.75 -8.30 20.52
CA GLU A 358 18.35 -7.08 21.09
C GLU A 358 17.64 -5.81 20.63
N LYS A 359 17.22 -5.75 19.35
CA LYS A 359 16.43 -4.61 18.84
C LYS A 359 15.08 -4.51 19.54
N ILE A 360 14.31 -5.60 19.58
CA ILE A 360 12.98 -5.63 20.19
C ILE A 360 13.09 -5.34 21.70
N LYS A 361 14.07 -5.95 22.37
CA LYS A 361 14.37 -5.71 23.79
C LYS A 361 14.66 -4.24 24.05
N LYS A 362 15.55 -3.63 23.27
CA LYS A 362 15.89 -2.21 23.38
C LYS A 362 14.64 -1.33 23.25
N ASP A 363 13.80 -1.57 22.25
CA ASP A 363 12.61 -0.76 22.01
C ASP A 363 11.57 -0.93 23.14
N ILE A 364 11.33 -2.16 23.61
CA ILE A 364 10.43 -2.42 24.74
C ILE A 364 10.93 -1.70 26.00
N LEU A 365 12.22 -1.83 26.32
CA LEU A 365 12.83 -1.16 27.48
C LEU A 365 12.80 0.37 27.35
N SER A 366 12.88 0.92 26.13
CA SER A 366 12.76 2.36 25.91
C SER A 366 11.34 2.89 26.14
N SER A 367 10.33 2.04 25.91
CA SER A 367 8.92 2.39 26.02
C SER A 367 8.35 2.10 27.41
N ARG A 368 8.82 1.04 28.08
CA ARG A 368 8.26 0.55 29.35
C ARG A 368 9.25 0.81 30.49
N LYS A 369 8.72 1.15 31.67
CA LYS A 369 9.53 1.36 32.89
C LYS A 369 9.92 0.03 33.54
N ILE A 370 10.61 -0.81 32.78
CA ILE A 370 11.06 -2.15 33.18
C ILE A 370 12.59 -2.13 33.14
N GLU A 371 13.23 -2.58 34.21
CA GLU A 371 14.70 -2.56 34.31
C GLU A 371 15.34 -3.68 33.49
N ASN A 372 14.71 -4.87 33.46
CA ASN A 372 15.24 -6.02 32.73
C ASN A 372 14.12 -6.85 32.09
N LEU A 373 14.08 -6.87 30.75
CA LEU A 373 13.12 -7.68 30.00
C LEU A 373 13.35 -9.18 30.21
N ASP A 374 14.59 -9.60 30.45
CA ASP A 374 14.98 -11.01 30.54
C ASP A 374 14.40 -11.65 31.81
N SER A 375 14.19 -10.84 32.86
CA SER A 375 13.51 -11.31 34.08
C SER A 375 12.06 -11.75 33.83
N LEU A 376 11.43 -11.32 32.73
CA LEU A 376 10.08 -11.75 32.38
C LEU A 376 10.02 -13.26 32.11
N PHE A 377 11.10 -13.86 31.61
CA PHE A 377 11.17 -15.31 31.38
C PHE A 377 11.08 -16.11 32.69
N ASN A 378 11.36 -15.51 33.84
CA ASN A 378 11.23 -16.16 35.15
C ASN A 378 9.77 -16.29 35.60
N TYR A 379 8.85 -15.51 35.02
CA TYR A 379 7.42 -15.56 35.36
C TYR A 379 6.64 -16.59 34.52
N GLY A 380 7.33 -17.31 33.63
CA GLY A 380 6.75 -18.29 32.72
C GLY A 380 6.36 -17.71 31.36
N ILE A 381 5.78 -18.57 30.51
CA ILE A 381 5.47 -18.24 29.12
C ILE A 381 4.25 -17.30 29.01
N PHE A 382 3.30 -17.43 29.94
CA PHE A 382 2.04 -16.70 29.94
C PHE A 382 2.00 -15.71 31.10
N ILE A 383 1.90 -14.43 30.77
CA ILE A 383 1.71 -13.35 31.73
C ILE A 383 0.25 -12.90 31.61
N ASN A 384 -0.58 -13.27 32.59
CA ASN A 384 -1.98 -12.81 32.62
C ASN A 384 -2.07 -11.28 32.84
N SER A 385 -3.25 -10.72 32.56
CA SER A 385 -3.52 -9.27 32.64
C SER A 385 -3.12 -8.63 33.98
N ASP A 386 -3.45 -9.26 35.12
CA ASP A 386 -3.13 -8.76 36.47
C ASP A 386 -1.62 -8.69 36.71
N LEU A 387 -0.89 -9.74 36.33
CA LEU A 387 0.57 -9.77 36.41
C LEU A 387 1.20 -8.77 35.43
N ALA A 388 0.67 -8.68 34.20
CA ALA A 388 1.15 -7.73 33.20
C ALA A 388 1.04 -6.28 33.70
N LYS A 389 -0.07 -5.94 34.35
CA LYS A 389 -0.29 -4.63 34.97
C LYS A 389 0.66 -4.40 36.15
N LYS A 390 0.84 -5.40 37.03
CA LYS A 390 1.78 -5.34 38.17
C LYS A 390 3.23 -5.12 37.70
N LEU A 391 3.62 -5.76 36.62
CA LEU A 391 4.95 -5.65 35.99
C LEU A 391 5.08 -4.41 35.08
N LYS A 392 4.04 -3.57 34.98
CA LYS A 392 4.01 -2.37 34.11
C LYS A 392 4.23 -2.66 32.62
N LEU A 393 3.87 -3.88 32.18
CA LEU A 393 3.87 -4.27 30.78
C LEU A 393 2.70 -3.62 30.02
N VAL A 394 1.61 -3.34 30.73
CA VAL A 394 0.41 -2.68 30.20
C VAL A 394 0.01 -1.52 31.08
N ASP A 395 -0.62 -0.53 30.46
CA ASP A 395 -1.09 0.68 31.12
C ASP A 395 -2.46 0.50 31.74
N ASP A 396 -3.30 -0.44 31.28
CA ASP A 396 -4.58 -0.75 31.91
C ASP A 396 -5.18 -2.09 31.51
N ILE A 397 -6.11 -2.56 32.33
CA ILE A 397 -6.90 -3.76 32.09
C ILE A 397 -8.35 -3.35 31.85
N VAL A 398 -8.91 -3.66 30.69
CA VAL A 398 -10.21 -3.12 30.25
C VAL A 398 -11.08 -4.17 29.54
N TYR A 399 -12.38 -3.93 29.44
CA TYR A 399 -13.21 -4.51 28.39
C TYR A 399 -13.33 -3.52 27.24
N GLU A 400 -13.18 -3.99 25.99
CA GLU A 400 -13.16 -3.12 24.82
C GLU A 400 -14.38 -2.17 24.77
N ASN A 401 -15.57 -2.75 24.86
CA ASN A 401 -16.83 -2.02 24.80
C ASN A 401 -17.01 -0.98 25.91
N GLU A 402 -16.36 -1.15 27.05
CA GLU A 402 -16.44 -0.21 28.17
C GLU A 402 -15.48 0.96 27.98
N PHE A 403 -14.22 0.70 27.63
CA PHE A 403 -13.25 1.78 27.48
C PHE A 403 -13.52 2.64 26.24
N LEU A 404 -14.04 2.04 25.15
CA LEU A 404 -14.37 2.79 23.94
C LEU A 404 -15.44 3.87 24.21
N LYS A 405 -16.31 3.72 25.23
CA LYS A 405 -17.30 4.74 25.63
C LYS A 405 -16.66 6.03 26.12
N ASN A 406 -15.41 5.98 26.59
CA ASN A 406 -14.67 7.16 27.05
C ASN A 406 -14.16 8.03 25.89
N TYR A 407 -14.28 7.55 24.65
CA TYR A 407 -13.76 8.22 23.46
C TYR A 407 -14.88 8.51 22.46
N LYS A 408 -14.85 9.71 21.87
CA LYS A 408 -15.70 10.03 20.72
C LYS A 408 -15.11 9.38 19.48
N ILE A 409 -15.58 8.18 19.14
CA ILE A 409 -15.06 7.42 17.99
C ILE A 409 -15.82 7.79 16.72
N SER A 410 -15.10 8.04 15.62
CA SER A 410 -15.73 8.25 14.32
C SER A 410 -16.47 6.99 13.87
N LYS A 411 -17.73 7.12 13.48
CA LYS A 411 -18.49 6.09 12.75
C LYS A 411 -18.22 6.08 11.25
N GLU A 412 -17.34 6.97 10.76
CA GLU A 412 -17.07 7.12 9.34
C GLU A 412 -16.43 5.85 8.77
N LYS A 413 -17.14 5.23 7.81
CA LYS A 413 -16.51 4.37 6.83
C LYS A 413 -15.61 5.25 5.97
N SER A 414 -14.37 4.84 5.74
CA SER A 414 -13.44 5.56 4.88
C SER A 414 -14.07 5.78 3.50
N TYR A 415 -14.49 7.01 3.22
CA TYR A 415 -14.85 7.41 1.87
C TYR A 415 -13.55 7.55 1.10
N ILE A 416 -13.32 6.65 0.14
CA ILE A 416 -12.25 6.80 -0.83
C ILE A 416 -12.64 8.01 -1.68
N SER A 417 -12.03 9.17 -1.43
CA SER A 417 -12.16 10.28 -2.37
C SER A 417 -11.41 9.89 -3.63
N TYR A 418 -12.13 9.66 -4.73
CA TYR A 418 -11.52 9.57 -6.06
C TYR A 418 -10.92 10.95 -6.38
N GLU A 419 -9.63 11.12 -6.11
CA GLU A 419 -8.86 12.20 -6.74
C GLU A 419 -8.81 11.90 -8.23
N TRP A 420 -9.06 12.93 -9.03
CA TRP A 420 -8.88 12.85 -10.47
C TRP A 420 -7.40 12.60 -10.76
N GLU A 421 -7.10 11.58 -11.56
CA GLU A 421 -5.81 11.43 -12.22
C GLU A 421 -5.52 12.73 -12.96
N ASN A 422 -4.63 13.54 -12.39
CA ASN A 422 -4.20 14.76 -13.03
C ASN A 422 -3.18 14.30 -14.08
N GLN A 423 -3.65 14.06 -15.32
CA GLN A 423 -2.85 13.45 -16.40
C GLN A 423 -1.54 14.19 -16.71
N PHE A 424 -1.35 15.40 -16.18
CA PHE A 424 -0.19 16.26 -16.38
C PHE A 424 0.80 16.30 -15.19
N ARG A 425 0.54 15.60 -14.07
CA ARG A 425 1.52 15.54 -12.99
C ARG A 425 2.65 14.57 -13.33
N PRO A 426 3.91 14.91 -13.01
CA PRO A 426 5.00 13.95 -13.09
C PRO A 426 4.66 12.74 -12.20
N LYS A 427 4.94 11.54 -12.69
CA LYS A 427 4.62 10.29 -11.99
C LYS A 427 5.87 9.71 -11.33
N ILE A 428 5.68 9.11 -10.16
CA ILE A 428 6.62 8.18 -9.54
C ILE A 428 6.00 6.80 -9.65
N ALA A 429 6.66 5.90 -10.38
CA ALA A 429 6.18 4.54 -10.51
C ALA A 429 6.50 3.74 -9.24
N LEU A 430 5.51 3.14 -8.61
CA LEU A 430 5.68 2.17 -7.54
C LEU A 430 5.46 0.76 -8.09
N VAL A 431 6.49 -0.09 -8.02
CA VAL A 431 6.49 -1.45 -8.57
C VAL A 431 6.73 -2.46 -7.45
N PHE A 432 5.89 -3.49 -7.36
CA PHE A 432 6.04 -4.59 -6.40
C PHE A 432 6.65 -5.83 -7.06
N LEU A 433 7.79 -6.27 -6.53
CA LEU A 433 8.47 -7.51 -6.88
C LEU A 433 8.46 -8.42 -5.66
N GLU A 434 7.48 -9.32 -5.63
CA GLU A 434 7.23 -10.20 -4.48
C GLU A 434 7.24 -11.67 -4.88
N GLY A 435 7.79 -12.50 -4.00
CA GLY A 435 7.89 -13.94 -4.18
C GLY A 435 9.22 -14.42 -4.78
N PRO A 436 9.36 -15.74 -5.01
CA PRO A 436 10.55 -16.30 -5.62
C PRO A 436 10.70 -15.81 -7.07
N ILE A 437 11.94 -15.68 -7.52
CA ILE A 437 12.27 -15.33 -8.89
C ILE A 437 12.31 -16.61 -9.71
N ILE A 438 11.44 -16.73 -10.71
CA ILE A 438 11.42 -17.83 -11.67
C ILE A 438 11.24 -17.21 -13.07
N ASP A 439 11.05 -18.01 -14.11
CA ASP A 439 10.98 -17.45 -15.47
C ASP A 439 9.58 -16.95 -15.85
N GLN A 440 8.56 -17.26 -15.05
CA GLN A 440 7.16 -16.87 -15.25
C GLN A 440 6.59 -16.06 -14.08
N ASP A 441 5.70 -15.12 -14.39
CA ASP A 441 4.93 -14.37 -13.42
C ASP A 441 3.62 -15.10 -13.13
N ILE A 442 3.52 -15.73 -11.96
CA ILE A 442 2.39 -16.56 -11.54
C ILE A 442 1.72 -15.91 -10.33
N TYR A 443 0.40 -15.96 -10.29
CA TYR A 443 -0.43 -15.66 -9.13
C TYR A 443 -1.26 -16.90 -8.79
N ASN A 444 -1.13 -17.44 -7.57
CA ASN A 444 -1.95 -18.56 -7.14
C ASN A 444 -3.18 -18.08 -6.36
N VAL A 445 -4.36 -18.56 -6.74
CA VAL A 445 -5.64 -18.09 -6.19
C VAL A 445 -6.00 -18.68 -4.82
N PHE A 446 -5.36 -19.77 -4.41
CA PHE A 446 -5.63 -20.45 -3.15
C PHE A 446 -4.79 -19.91 -1.99
N ASP A 447 -3.52 -19.60 -2.24
CA ASP A 447 -2.59 -19.11 -1.21
C ASP A 447 -2.15 -17.65 -1.38
N ASN A 448 -2.67 -16.96 -2.40
CA ASN A 448 -2.32 -15.59 -2.79
C ASN A 448 -0.82 -15.37 -3.01
N SER A 449 -0.04 -16.43 -3.28
CA SER A 449 1.38 -16.30 -3.57
C SER A 449 1.61 -15.78 -4.98
N THR A 450 2.71 -15.05 -5.14
CA THR A 450 3.17 -14.53 -6.42
C THR A 450 4.59 -14.97 -6.71
N THR A 451 4.97 -14.91 -7.98
CA THR A 451 6.37 -15.04 -8.40
C THR A 451 6.84 -13.79 -9.15
N ILE A 452 8.16 -13.67 -9.30
CA ILE A 452 8.80 -12.63 -10.12
C ILE A 452 9.32 -13.30 -11.40
N GLY A 453 8.81 -12.89 -12.55
CA GLY A 453 9.20 -13.43 -13.86
C GLY A 453 9.60 -12.36 -14.87
N LEU A 454 9.73 -12.79 -16.13
CA LEU A 454 10.21 -11.95 -17.23
C LEU A 454 9.28 -10.79 -17.59
N ASN A 455 8.02 -10.76 -17.14
CA ASN A 455 7.17 -9.58 -17.32
C ASN A 455 7.67 -8.37 -16.52
N ALA A 456 8.51 -8.57 -15.49
CA ALA A 456 9.20 -7.47 -14.82
C ALA A 456 10.13 -6.70 -15.77
N VAL A 457 10.85 -7.40 -16.67
CA VAL A 457 11.74 -6.78 -17.67
C VAL A 457 10.94 -5.88 -18.60
N LYS A 458 9.86 -6.40 -19.19
CA LYS A 458 8.95 -5.64 -20.07
C LYS A 458 8.34 -4.43 -19.36
N LEU A 459 8.00 -4.58 -18.08
CA LEU A 459 7.46 -3.49 -17.28
C LEU A 459 8.50 -2.38 -17.07
N PHE A 460 9.74 -2.72 -16.70
CA PHE A 460 10.79 -1.73 -16.50
C PHE A 460 11.20 -1.05 -17.80
N GLU A 461 11.22 -1.76 -18.92
CA GLU A 461 11.41 -1.17 -20.25
C GLU A 461 10.33 -0.13 -20.57
N LYS A 462 9.06 -0.48 -20.35
CA LYS A 462 7.93 0.46 -20.52
C LYS A 462 8.07 1.68 -19.61
N ILE A 463 8.42 1.45 -18.34
CA ILE A 463 8.62 2.53 -17.36
C ILE A 463 9.79 3.43 -17.78
N ARG A 464 10.89 2.87 -18.29
CA ARG A 464 12.07 3.62 -18.75
C ARG A 464 11.69 4.55 -19.91
N ASN A 465 10.93 4.03 -20.89
CA ASN A 465 10.53 4.76 -22.09
C ASN A 465 9.42 5.81 -21.85
N ASP A 466 8.67 5.74 -20.74
CA ASP A 466 7.60 6.70 -20.42
C ASP A 466 8.16 8.00 -19.81
N LYS A 467 8.16 9.10 -20.57
CA LYS A 467 8.69 10.41 -20.13
C LYS A 467 7.91 11.08 -18.99
N SER A 468 6.66 10.64 -18.73
CA SER A 468 5.85 11.16 -17.62
C SER A 468 6.37 10.66 -16.26
N ILE A 469 7.02 9.50 -16.23
CA ILE A 469 7.58 8.90 -15.03
C ILE A 469 8.98 9.48 -14.77
N LYS A 470 9.15 10.16 -13.63
CA LYS A 470 10.41 10.84 -13.24
C LYS A 470 11.29 10.01 -12.31
N ALA A 471 10.69 9.10 -11.55
CA ALA A 471 11.38 8.21 -10.64
C ALA A 471 10.61 6.91 -10.43
N VAL A 472 11.30 5.91 -9.89
CA VAL A 472 10.76 4.58 -9.64
C VAL A 472 11.11 4.16 -8.23
N VAL A 473 10.10 3.72 -7.49
CA VAL A 473 10.25 3.01 -6.22
C VAL A 473 9.93 1.54 -6.46
N ILE A 474 10.86 0.65 -6.14
CA ILE A 474 10.70 -0.79 -6.30
C ILE A 474 10.61 -1.42 -4.91
N ARG A 475 9.45 -1.96 -4.55
CA ARG A 475 9.27 -2.76 -3.34
C ARG A 475 9.70 -4.19 -3.62
N VAL A 476 10.79 -4.64 -3.00
CA VAL A 476 11.34 -5.99 -3.19
C VAL A 476 11.07 -6.84 -1.94
N SER A 477 10.34 -7.93 -2.11
CA SER A 477 10.09 -8.94 -1.06
C SER A 477 10.32 -10.35 -1.64
N SER A 478 11.57 -10.71 -1.87
CA SER A 478 11.99 -11.94 -2.56
C SER A 478 13.16 -12.66 -1.88
N PRO A 479 13.08 -14.00 -1.71
CA PRO A 479 14.22 -14.82 -1.29
C PRO A 479 15.23 -15.09 -2.42
N GLY A 480 14.97 -14.59 -3.64
CA GLY A 480 15.74 -14.90 -4.86
C GLY A 480 15.15 -16.05 -5.66
N GLY A 481 15.98 -16.69 -6.48
CA GLY A 481 15.60 -17.79 -7.37
C GLY A 481 16.47 -17.83 -8.62
N SER A 482 15.86 -17.95 -9.80
CA SER A 482 16.51 -18.02 -11.13
C SER A 482 17.57 -16.92 -11.29
N ALA A 483 18.83 -17.33 -11.45
CA ALA A 483 19.96 -16.43 -11.68
C ALA A 483 19.82 -15.71 -13.04
N PHE A 484 19.37 -16.44 -14.06
CA PHE A 484 19.10 -15.93 -15.40
C PHE A 484 18.05 -14.80 -15.38
N THR A 485 16.87 -15.07 -14.81
CA THR A 485 15.82 -14.05 -14.74
C THR A 485 16.23 -12.87 -13.85
N SER A 486 16.99 -13.13 -12.78
CA SER A 486 17.56 -12.06 -11.94
C SER A 486 18.51 -11.13 -12.72
N ASP A 487 19.41 -11.68 -13.55
CA ASP A 487 20.35 -10.87 -14.35
C ASP A 487 19.63 -10.02 -15.40
N LEU A 488 18.61 -10.57 -16.07
CA LEU A 488 17.80 -9.81 -17.03
C LEU A 488 17.06 -8.63 -16.37
N ILE A 489 16.44 -8.87 -15.21
CA ILE A 489 15.74 -7.82 -14.45
C ILE A 489 16.76 -6.77 -13.96
N ALA A 490 17.88 -7.22 -13.38
CA ALA A 490 18.92 -6.33 -12.88
C ALA A 490 19.54 -5.47 -14.00
N ASN A 491 19.76 -6.03 -15.18
CA ASN A 491 20.25 -5.29 -16.34
C ASN A 491 19.26 -4.21 -16.80
N GLU A 492 17.95 -4.48 -16.76
CA GLU A 492 16.95 -3.44 -17.09
C GLU A 492 16.88 -2.37 -16.00
N ILE A 493 16.98 -2.75 -14.72
CA ILE A 493 17.09 -1.79 -13.60
C ILE A 493 18.37 -0.95 -13.72
N ARG A 494 19.49 -1.53 -14.17
CA ARG A 494 20.74 -0.81 -14.45
C ARG A 494 20.59 0.25 -15.54
N LYS A 495 19.89 -0.07 -16.64
CA LYS A 495 19.60 0.92 -17.69
C LYS A 495 18.67 2.00 -17.14
N LEU A 496 17.62 1.60 -16.44
CA LEU A 496 16.64 2.48 -15.83
C LEU A 496 17.29 3.45 -14.83
N SER A 497 18.24 3.01 -14.00
CA SER A 497 18.91 3.84 -12.99
C SER A 497 19.92 4.84 -13.55
N LYS A 498 20.30 4.70 -14.83
CA LYS A 498 21.05 5.72 -15.58
C LYS A 498 20.14 6.86 -16.05
N ASP A 499 18.89 6.54 -16.41
CA ASP A 499 17.93 7.49 -16.99
C ASP A 499 17.04 8.17 -15.92
N LYS A 500 16.74 7.45 -14.82
CA LYS A 500 15.77 7.86 -13.80
C LYS A 500 16.27 7.53 -12.40
N LEU A 501 15.77 8.25 -11.39
CA LEU A 501 16.02 7.88 -10.00
C LEU A 501 15.27 6.58 -9.68
N VAL A 502 16.01 5.50 -9.42
CA VAL A 502 15.51 4.21 -8.94
C VAL A 502 15.85 4.05 -7.47
N VAL A 503 14.82 3.84 -6.66
CA VAL A 503 14.93 3.57 -5.22
C VAL A 503 14.33 2.21 -4.92
N VAL A 504 15.06 1.35 -4.24
CA VAL A 504 14.54 0.08 -3.74
C VAL A 504 14.14 0.24 -2.28
N SER A 505 12.96 -0.27 -1.93
CA SER A 505 12.56 -0.55 -0.55
C SER A 505 12.48 -2.06 -0.37
N MET A 506 13.36 -2.62 0.45
CA MET A 506 13.36 -4.03 0.79
C MET A 506 12.32 -4.28 1.88
N GLY A 507 11.40 -5.22 1.64
CA GLY A 507 10.41 -5.64 2.62
C GLY A 507 10.94 -6.72 3.56
N ARG A 508 10.14 -7.76 3.82
CA ARG A 508 10.50 -8.85 4.74
C ARG A 508 11.83 -9.53 4.36
N VAL A 509 12.03 -9.81 3.07
CA VAL A 509 13.24 -10.46 2.56
C VAL A 509 13.63 -9.88 1.20
N ALA A 510 14.91 -9.60 0.99
CA ALA A 510 15.48 -9.23 -0.30
C ALA A 510 16.89 -9.79 -0.38
N ALA A 511 16.98 -11.12 -0.50
CA ALA A 511 18.24 -11.88 -0.42
C ALA A 511 18.47 -12.67 -1.72
N SER A 512 19.72 -13.09 -1.97
CA SER A 512 20.10 -13.85 -3.18
C SER A 512 19.69 -13.07 -4.44
N GLY A 513 18.95 -13.67 -5.37
CA GLY A 513 18.37 -12.98 -6.53
C GLY A 513 17.57 -11.71 -6.16
N GLY A 514 16.94 -11.63 -4.99
CA GLY A 514 16.26 -10.42 -4.51
C GLY A 514 17.23 -9.26 -4.22
N TYR A 515 18.42 -9.56 -3.71
CA TYR A 515 19.49 -8.56 -3.59
C TYR A 515 20.12 -8.25 -4.96
N TYR A 516 20.27 -9.27 -5.82
CA TYR A 516 20.79 -9.14 -7.19
C TYR A 516 20.01 -8.08 -8.00
N ILE A 517 18.68 -8.19 -8.04
CA ILE A 517 17.83 -7.22 -8.76
C ILE A 517 17.82 -5.83 -8.11
N SER A 518 18.26 -5.71 -6.86
CA SER A 518 18.32 -4.45 -6.12
C SER A 518 19.65 -3.70 -6.31
N ALA A 519 20.70 -4.41 -6.73
CA ALA A 519 22.08 -3.91 -6.69
C ALA A 519 22.30 -2.60 -7.44
N TYR A 520 21.66 -2.42 -8.59
CA TYR A 520 21.82 -1.24 -9.45
C TYR A 520 20.92 -0.04 -9.08
N ALA A 521 20.12 -0.14 -8.02
CA ALA A 521 19.31 0.99 -7.56
C ALA A 521 20.20 2.14 -7.07
N ASN A 522 19.80 3.39 -7.35
CA ASN A 522 20.53 4.56 -6.87
C ASN A 522 20.48 4.69 -5.35
N LYS A 523 19.43 4.16 -4.71
CA LYS A 523 19.32 4.08 -3.25
C LYS A 523 18.55 2.83 -2.81
N ILE A 524 19.02 2.15 -1.77
CA ILE A 524 18.41 0.97 -1.17
C ILE A 524 18.03 1.27 0.29
N PHE A 525 16.74 1.16 0.59
CA PHE A 525 16.15 1.20 1.92
C PHE A 525 15.83 -0.22 2.40
N ALA A 526 16.05 -0.50 3.67
CA ALA A 526 15.58 -1.73 4.32
C ALA A 526 15.27 -1.45 5.79
N ASP A 527 14.31 -2.15 6.38
CA ASP A 527 14.04 -2.05 7.81
C ASP A 527 15.15 -2.73 8.63
N ASN A 528 15.24 -2.41 9.93
CA ASN A 528 16.24 -3.02 10.82
C ASN A 528 16.20 -4.55 10.80
N LEU A 529 14.99 -5.10 10.64
CA LEU A 529 14.69 -6.53 10.70
C LEU A 529 14.49 -7.18 9.31
N THR A 530 14.73 -6.45 8.22
CA THR A 530 14.73 -7.02 6.87
C THR A 530 15.83 -8.07 6.74
N ILE A 531 15.55 -9.20 6.08
CA ILE A 531 16.56 -10.20 5.73
C ILE A 531 17.09 -9.93 4.32
N THR A 532 18.40 -9.72 4.16
CA THR A 532 19.03 -9.39 2.86
C THR A 532 20.40 -10.07 2.70
N GLY A 533 21.18 -9.65 1.71
CA GLY A 533 22.46 -10.27 1.36
C GLY A 533 22.25 -11.61 0.67
N SER A 534 22.82 -12.68 1.23
CA SER A 534 22.95 -14.00 0.60
C SER A 534 23.56 -13.93 -0.80
N ILE A 535 24.60 -13.10 -0.92
CA ILE A 535 25.37 -12.92 -2.16
C ILE A 535 26.21 -14.18 -2.35
N GLY A 536 25.67 -15.11 -3.13
CA GLY A 536 26.19 -16.45 -3.34
C GLY A 536 25.25 -17.24 -4.24
N ILE A 537 25.74 -18.37 -4.76
CA ILE A 537 25.03 -19.19 -5.73
C ILE A 537 25.05 -20.65 -5.31
N LEU A 538 24.02 -21.38 -5.71
CA LEU A 538 23.87 -22.81 -5.51
C LEU A 538 23.15 -23.39 -6.72
N GLY A 539 23.34 -24.67 -6.97
CA GLY A 539 22.68 -25.38 -8.06
C GLY A 539 22.83 -26.88 -7.87
N GLY A 540 22.08 -27.65 -8.65
CA GLY A 540 22.13 -29.11 -8.58
C GLY A 540 20.80 -29.75 -8.91
N ILE A 541 20.75 -31.06 -8.72
CA ILE A 541 19.61 -31.89 -9.07
C ILE A 541 19.15 -32.75 -7.90
N LEU A 542 17.89 -33.17 -7.95
CA LEU A 542 17.38 -34.32 -7.21
C LEU A 542 17.31 -35.49 -8.19
N ALA A 543 18.20 -36.46 -8.07
CA ALA A 543 18.13 -37.68 -8.85
C ALA A 543 17.05 -38.61 -8.25
N LEU A 544 16.07 -38.96 -9.08
CA LEU A 544 14.85 -39.68 -8.70
C LEU A 544 14.80 -41.11 -9.24
N ASP A 545 15.64 -41.49 -10.20
CA ASP A 545 15.69 -42.85 -10.72
C ASP A 545 15.92 -43.89 -9.62
N PRO A 546 16.84 -43.67 -8.64
CA PRO A 546 17.01 -44.62 -7.55
C PRO A 546 15.78 -44.71 -6.64
N PHE A 547 14.99 -43.63 -6.51
CA PHE A 547 13.71 -43.63 -5.79
C PHE A 547 12.67 -44.47 -6.53
N TYR A 548 12.50 -44.25 -7.83
CA TYR A 548 11.55 -45.03 -8.65
C TYR A 548 11.90 -46.51 -8.67
N LYS A 549 13.20 -46.83 -8.80
CA LYS A 549 13.69 -48.20 -8.71
C LYS A 549 13.45 -48.82 -7.34
N LYS A 550 13.76 -48.10 -6.25
CA LYS A 550 13.65 -48.61 -4.87
C LYS A 550 12.20 -48.74 -4.38
N LYS A 551 11.31 -47.83 -4.79
CA LYS A 551 9.93 -47.76 -4.26
C LYS A 551 8.89 -48.35 -5.18
N PHE A 552 9.12 -48.32 -6.49
CA PHE A 552 8.15 -48.75 -7.48
C PHE A 552 8.70 -49.83 -8.41
N TYR A 553 9.94 -50.28 -8.22
CA TYR A 553 10.60 -51.31 -9.03
C TYR A 553 10.63 -50.97 -10.53
N LEU A 554 10.60 -49.68 -10.87
CA LEU A 554 10.74 -49.21 -12.24
C LEU A 554 12.21 -49.27 -12.67
N ASN A 555 12.45 -49.80 -13.87
CA ASN A 555 13.77 -49.79 -14.51
C ASN A 555 13.72 -48.88 -15.73
N PHE A 556 14.81 -48.18 -15.98
CA PHE A 556 14.94 -47.24 -17.09
C PHE A 556 16.04 -47.74 -18.02
N ASP A 557 15.73 -47.82 -19.31
CA ASP A 557 16.70 -48.09 -20.37
C ASP A 557 16.94 -46.78 -21.13
N VAL A 558 18.20 -46.46 -21.45
CA VAL A 558 18.60 -45.16 -21.99
C VAL A 558 19.36 -45.33 -23.28
N PHE A 559 18.76 -44.87 -24.37
CA PHE A 559 19.38 -44.84 -25.69
C PHE A 559 19.99 -43.46 -25.93
N LYS A 560 21.33 -43.39 -25.95
CA LYS A 560 22.08 -42.13 -26.07
C LYS A 560 22.97 -42.11 -27.32
N ILE A 561 23.02 -40.96 -27.99
CA ILE A 561 23.95 -40.69 -29.10
C ILE A 561 25.31 -40.21 -28.56
N PHE A 562 25.30 -39.43 -27.49
CA PHE A 562 26.50 -38.94 -26.81
C PHE A 562 26.49 -39.33 -25.33
N GLU A 563 27.68 -39.42 -24.74
CA GLU A 563 27.88 -39.99 -23.39
C GLU A 563 27.02 -39.33 -22.30
N HIS A 564 26.83 -38.01 -22.36
CA HIS A 564 26.10 -37.22 -21.34
C HIS A 564 24.72 -36.75 -21.80
N SER A 565 24.15 -37.31 -22.88
CA SER A 565 22.85 -36.87 -23.42
C SER A 565 21.67 -37.04 -22.44
N ASP A 566 21.85 -37.87 -21.42
CA ASP A 566 20.84 -38.24 -20.42
C ASP A 566 21.04 -37.55 -19.06
N VAL A 567 21.87 -36.51 -18.97
CA VAL A 567 22.18 -35.78 -17.73
C VAL A 567 20.93 -35.23 -16.99
N PHE A 568 19.81 -35.02 -17.70
CA PHE A 568 18.54 -34.55 -17.14
C PHE A 568 17.47 -35.65 -17.02
N SER A 569 17.83 -36.93 -17.18
CA SER A 569 16.89 -38.06 -17.19
C SER A 569 16.29 -38.39 -15.81
N GLY A 570 16.98 -38.03 -14.72
CA GLY A 570 16.62 -38.41 -13.36
C GLY A 570 17.68 -39.28 -12.66
N ARG A 571 18.71 -39.73 -13.38
CA ARG A 571 19.88 -40.40 -12.82
C ARG A 571 20.80 -39.45 -12.04
N PRO A 572 21.67 -39.98 -11.15
CA PRO A 572 22.75 -39.20 -10.57
C PRO A 572 23.73 -38.70 -11.65
N LEU A 573 24.25 -37.48 -11.44
CA LEU A 573 25.35 -36.89 -12.18
C LEU A 573 26.65 -37.66 -11.92
N ASP A 574 27.46 -37.83 -12.96
CA ASP A 574 28.82 -38.34 -12.85
C ASP A 574 29.84 -37.25 -12.45
N SER A 575 31.11 -37.64 -12.31
CA SER A 575 32.17 -36.72 -11.90
C SER A 575 32.43 -35.58 -12.89
N LEU A 576 32.29 -35.82 -14.19
CA LEU A 576 32.51 -34.80 -15.22
C LEU A 576 31.36 -33.79 -15.19
N GLU A 577 30.13 -34.27 -15.12
CA GLU A 577 28.91 -33.46 -15.03
C GLU A 577 28.89 -32.61 -13.75
N LEU A 578 29.27 -33.19 -12.60
CA LEU A 578 29.40 -32.46 -11.34
C LEU A 578 30.49 -31.38 -11.38
N ASN A 579 31.64 -31.66 -12.00
CA ASN A 579 32.71 -30.67 -12.15
C ASN A 579 32.27 -29.53 -13.08
N SER A 580 31.58 -29.84 -14.18
CA SER A 580 30.99 -28.84 -15.07
C SER A 580 30.00 -27.93 -14.34
N LEU A 581 29.12 -28.50 -13.49
CA LEU A 581 28.22 -27.73 -12.63
C LEU A 581 28.99 -26.81 -11.67
N LYS A 582 30.09 -27.26 -11.06
CA LYS A 582 30.92 -26.43 -10.16
C LYS A 582 31.55 -25.26 -10.88
N GLU A 583 32.03 -25.45 -12.11
CA GLU A 583 32.60 -24.38 -12.93
C GLU A 583 31.54 -23.33 -13.29
N GLU A 584 30.35 -23.77 -13.68
CA GLU A 584 29.22 -22.87 -13.96
C GLU A 584 28.79 -22.09 -12.72
N LEU A 585 28.73 -22.73 -11.55
CA LEU A 585 28.44 -22.05 -10.28
C LEU A 585 29.52 -21.02 -9.93
N LYS A 586 30.79 -21.35 -10.13
CA LYS A 586 31.89 -20.39 -9.93
C LYS A 586 31.74 -19.17 -10.85
N TYR A 587 31.45 -19.40 -12.13
CA TYR A 587 31.19 -18.32 -13.09
C TYR A 587 30.01 -17.44 -12.63
N GLY A 588 28.89 -18.06 -12.23
CA GLY A 588 27.73 -17.35 -11.73
C GLY A 588 28.00 -16.55 -10.44
N TYR A 589 28.85 -17.06 -9.55
CA TYR A 589 29.28 -16.32 -8.35
C TYR A 589 30.13 -15.09 -8.70
N ASP A 590 31.13 -15.26 -9.56
CA ASP A 590 31.98 -14.17 -10.05
C ASP A 590 31.14 -13.08 -10.76
N ARG A 591 30.12 -13.50 -11.50
CA ARG A 591 29.12 -12.60 -12.11
C ARG A 591 28.29 -11.86 -11.05
N PHE A 592 27.81 -12.53 -10.01
CA PHE A 592 27.05 -11.87 -8.93
C PHE A 592 27.91 -10.84 -8.19
N LEU A 593 29.16 -11.19 -7.85
CA LEU A 593 30.10 -10.23 -7.26
C LEU A 593 30.29 -9.00 -8.16
N SER A 594 30.43 -9.21 -9.47
CA SER A 594 30.58 -8.11 -10.43
C SER A 594 29.36 -7.18 -10.44
N VAL A 595 28.15 -7.74 -10.47
CA VAL A 595 26.91 -6.95 -10.43
C VAL A 595 26.80 -6.10 -9.16
N VAL A 596 27.10 -6.69 -8.00
CA VAL A 596 27.05 -5.96 -6.73
C VAL A 596 28.17 -4.93 -6.66
N SER A 597 29.39 -5.28 -7.09
CA SER A 597 30.52 -4.37 -7.17
C SER A 597 30.22 -3.14 -8.02
N GLU A 598 29.70 -3.34 -9.24
CA GLU A 598 29.29 -2.27 -10.15
C GLU A 598 28.16 -1.42 -9.57
N GLY A 599 27.09 -2.04 -9.06
CA GLY A 599 25.90 -1.34 -8.58
C GLY A 599 26.11 -0.60 -7.26
N ARG A 600 26.90 -1.16 -6.34
CA ARG A 600 27.12 -0.64 -4.98
C ARG A 600 28.45 0.10 -4.82
N LYS A 601 29.32 0.05 -5.83
CA LYS A 601 30.67 0.65 -5.81
C LYS A 601 31.54 0.10 -4.66
N ILE A 602 31.40 -1.19 -4.37
CA ILE A 602 32.21 -1.92 -3.38
C ILE A 602 33.25 -2.72 -4.17
N SER A 603 34.54 -2.64 -3.83
CA SER A 603 35.55 -3.44 -4.52
C SER A 603 35.27 -4.95 -4.37
N ILE A 604 35.58 -5.74 -5.40
CA ILE A 604 35.39 -7.19 -5.38
C ILE A 604 36.07 -7.83 -4.17
N ASP A 605 37.28 -7.40 -3.81
CA ASP A 605 38.01 -7.95 -2.65
C ASP A 605 37.31 -7.68 -1.32
N SER A 606 36.78 -6.47 -1.13
CA SER A 606 35.99 -6.13 0.06
C SER A 606 34.68 -6.90 0.07
N LEU A 607 34.05 -7.03 -1.09
CA LEU A 607 32.78 -7.73 -1.24
C LEU A 607 32.93 -9.23 -0.95
N ARG A 608 33.99 -9.89 -1.43
CA ARG A 608 34.27 -11.32 -1.15
C ARG A 608 34.35 -11.61 0.35
N LYS A 609 34.82 -10.66 1.17
CA LYS A 609 34.89 -10.83 2.63
C LYS A 609 33.52 -10.87 3.32
N ILE A 610 32.54 -10.14 2.77
CA ILE A 610 31.20 -9.98 3.38
C ILE A 610 30.10 -10.76 2.66
N ALA A 611 30.32 -11.17 1.41
CA ALA A 611 29.35 -11.87 0.59
C ALA A 611 29.17 -13.31 1.05
N LYS A 612 30.13 -14.20 0.75
CA LYS A 612 30.23 -15.61 1.20
C LYS A 612 28.93 -16.44 1.23
N GLY A 613 27.90 -16.06 0.46
CA GLY A 613 26.54 -16.62 0.58
C GLY A 613 25.78 -16.23 1.85
N ARG A 614 26.35 -15.38 2.71
CA ARG A 614 25.88 -15.03 4.05
C ARG A 614 24.63 -14.16 4.04
N VAL A 615 23.67 -14.54 4.86
CA VAL A 615 22.45 -13.76 5.10
C VAL A 615 22.75 -12.67 6.14
N TRP A 616 22.28 -11.45 5.87
CA TRP A 616 22.43 -10.30 6.76
C TRP A 616 21.07 -9.76 7.18
N ILE A 617 20.96 -9.31 8.42
CA ILE A 617 19.80 -8.52 8.87
C ILE A 617 20.01 -7.05 8.48
N GLY A 618 18.94 -6.29 8.23
CA GLY A 618 19.00 -4.95 7.64
C GLY A 618 19.91 -3.99 8.41
N LYS A 619 19.90 -4.07 9.75
CA LYS A 619 20.84 -3.32 10.61
C LYS A 619 22.31 -3.61 10.24
N ASP A 620 22.73 -4.87 10.23
CA ASP A 620 24.10 -5.26 9.86
C ASP A 620 24.40 -4.91 8.40
N ALA A 621 23.43 -5.14 7.51
CA ALA A 621 23.55 -4.83 6.09
C ALA A 621 23.87 -3.34 5.85
N LYS A 622 23.32 -2.45 6.69
CA LYS A 622 23.63 -1.02 6.68
C LYS A 622 25.05 -0.74 7.18
N GLU A 623 25.46 -1.40 8.26
CA GLU A 623 26.79 -1.25 8.87
C GLU A 623 27.91 -1.70 7.91
N ILE A 624 27.72 -2.80 7.18
CA ILE A 624 28.67 -3.30 6.18
C ILE A 624 28.55 -2.63 4.80
N GLY A 625 27.61 -1.69 4.64
CA GLY A 625 27.50 -0.86 3.43
C GLY A 625 26.82 -1.51 2.22
N ILE A 626 26.14 -2.66 2.37
CA ILE A 626 25.41 -3.30 1.26
C ILE A 626 23.99 -2.72 1.07
N ILE A 627 23.52 -1.86 1.98
CA ILE A 627 22.32 -1.00 1.80
C ILE A 627 22.62 0.46 2.20
N ASP A 628 21.78 1.40 1.79
CA ASP A 628 22.04 2.83 1.99
C ASP A 628 21.38 3.43 3.22
N THR A 629 20.18 2.99 3.61
CA THR A 629 19.42 3.66 4.67
C THR A 629 18.46 2.68 5.36
N ILE A 630 18.33 2.82 6.68
CA ILE A 630 17.29 2.10 7.42
C ILE A 630 15.95 2.80 7.21
N GLY A 631 14.92 2.04 6.85
CA GLY A 631 13.53 2.50 6.73
C GLY A 631 12.71 1.74 5.70
N GLY A 632 11.38 1.91 5.80
CA GLY A 632 10.39 1.18 5.00
C GLY A 632 9.98 1.83 3.68
N ILE A 633 8.79 1.45 3.19
CA ILE A 633 8.26 1.95 1.91
C ILE A 633 7.93 3.45 1.98
N LEU A 634 7.40 3.92 3.10
CA LEU A 634 7.09 5.35 3.29
C LEU A 634 8.36 6.19 3.27
N SER A 635 9.45 5.71 3.87
CA SER A 635 10.74 6.40 3.90
C SER A 635 11.37 6.48 2.50
N ALA A 636 11.28 5.40 1.72
CA ALA A 636 11.67 5.41 0.31
C ALA A 636 10.84 6.41 -0.54
N ILE A 637 9.52 6.42 -0.36
CA ILE A 637 8.61 7.32 -1.08
C ILE A 637 8.82 8.77 -0.68
N ASN A 638 8.98 9.06 0.62
CA ASN A 638 9.27 10.41 1.12
C ASN A 638 10.59 10.92 0.55
N TYR A 639 11.62 10.07 0.48
CA TYR A 639 12.89 10.42 -0.16
C TYR A 639 12.70 10.78 -1.64
N VAL A 640 11.93 10.01 -2.41
CA VAL A 640 11.67 10.34 -3.82
C VAL A 640 10.82 11.61 -3.96
N LYS A 641 9.74 11.76 -3.17
CA LYS A 641 8.89 12.97 -3.16
C LYS A 641 9.65 14.24 -2.76
N SER A 642 10.68 14.12 -1.92
CA SER A 642 11.53 15.26 -1.57
C SER A 642 12.31 15.83 -2.76
N LYS A 643 12.62 14.97 -3.75
CA LYS A 643 13.31 15.33 -5.00
C LYS A 643 12.35 15.71 -6.13
N PHE A 644 11.19 15.08 -6.17
CA PHE A 644 10.14 15.32 -7.16
C PHE A 644 8.86 15.79 -6.47
N LYS A 645 8.84 17.08 -6.10
CA LYS A 645 7.68 17.71 -5.47
C LYS A 645 6.47 17.63 -6.42
N ASP A 646 5.27 17.50 -5.85
CA ASP A 646 3.99 17.42 -6.55
C ASP A 646 3.81 16.21 -7.49
N ALA A 647 4.75 15.26 -7.46
CA ALA A 647 4.65 14.03 -8.24
C ALA A 647 3.66 13.04 -7.62
N GLU A 648 2.86 12.42 -8.49
CA GLU A 648 1.85 11.43 -8.12
C GLU A 648 2.50 10.05 -8.00
N ILE A 649 2.18 9.30 -6.94
CA ILE A 649 2.58 7.89 -6.83
C ILE A 649 1.57 7.05 -7.58
N VAL A 650 2.01 6.34 -8.61
CA VAL A 650 1.16 5.46 -9.40
C VAL A 650 1.70 4.04 -9.30
N ILE A 651 0.85 3.08 -8.94
CA ILE A 651 1.22 1.67 -8.85
C ILE A 651 1.23 1.08 -10.26
N TYR A 652 2.34 0.46 -10.63
CA TYR A 652 2.50 -0.25 -11.90
C TYR A 652 2.60 -1.74 -11.63
N THR A 653 1.66 -2.51 -12.18
CA THR A 653 1.56 -3.95 -11.97
C THR A 653 2.10 -4.75 -13.17
N ARG A 654 2.65 -5.93 -12.87
CA ARG A 654 3.04 -6.93 -13.88
C ARG A 654 1.80 -7.71 -14.30
N LYS A 655 1.85 -8.33 -15.48
CA LYS A 655 0.86 -9.34 -15.89
C LYS A 655 1.21 -10.66 -15.23
N PHE A 656 0.20 -11.36 -14.71
CA PHE A 656 0.34 -12.66 -14.06
C PHE A 656 -0.50 -13.71 -14.78
N ASN A 657 0.04 -14.92 -14.86
CA ASN A 657 -0.72 -16.13 -15.15
C ASN A 657 -1.38 -16.63 -13.87
N PHE A 658 -2.66 -16.97 -13.92
CA PHE A 658 -3.39 -17.47 -12.77
C PHE A 658 -3.17 -18.98 -12.63
N ASP A 659 -2.70 -19.39 -11.46
CA ASP A 659 -2.57 -20.79 -11.05
C ASP A 659 -3.74 -21.16 -10.12
N TYR A 660 -4.44 -22.23 -10.51
CA TYR A 660 -5.60 -22.79 -9.81
C TYR A 660 -5.27 -24.13 -9.15
N ASN A 661 -3.98 -24.44 -8.95
CA ASN A 661 -3.58 -25.60 -8.17
C ASN A 661 -3.77 -25.30 -6.66
N PRO A 662 -4.54 -26.10 -5.89
CA PRO A 662 -4.65 -25.96 -4.44
C PRO A 662 -3.40 -26.42 -3.68
N LEU A 663 -2.47 -27.11 -4.36
CA LEU A 663 -1.15 -27.53 -3.87
C LEU A 663 -0.04 -26.96 -4.77
N PRO A 664 0.09 -25.63 -4.89
CA PRO A 664 1.11 -25.04 -5.75
C PRO A 664 2.51 -25.40 -5.28
N LEU A 665 3.47 -25.30 -6.20
CA LEU A 665 4.90 -25.43 -5.88
C LEU A 665 5.31 -24.51 -4.72
N SER A 666 4.69 -23.33 -4.57
CA SER A 666 4.90 -22.44 -3.43
C SER A 666 4.56 -23.10 -2.09
N ILE A 667 3.48 -23.90 -1.99
CA ILE A 667 3.14 -24.66 -0.79
C ILE A 667 4.19 -25.75 -0.53
N ILE A 668 4.65 -26.46 -1.56
CA ILE A 668 5.72 -27.45 -1.41
C ILE A 668 7.02 -26.78 -0.92
N PHE A 669 7.42 -25.65 -1.52
CA PHE A 669 8.57 -24.87 -1.06
C PHE A 669 8.35 -24.27 0.33
N ARG A 670 7.11 -23.95 0.72
CA ARG A 670 6.75 -23.43 2.06
C ARG A 670 6.78 -24.53 3.12
N MET A 671 6.39 -25.76 2.78
CA MET A 671 6.58 -26.94 3.64
C MET A 671 8.07 -27.26 3.86
N LEU A 672 8.93 -26.89 2.91
CA LEU A 672 10.38 -27.08 2.94
C LEU A 672 11.16 -25.86 3.47
N LYS A 673 10.47 -24.76 3.80
CA LYS A 673 11.09 -23.50 4.23
C LYS A 673 11.45 -23.52 5.72
N ASP A 674 12.54 -22.85 6.04
CA ASP A 674 12.89 -22.49 7.41
C ASP A 674 11.80 -21.69 8.10
N ARG A 675 11.34 -22.18 9.25
CA ARG A 675 10.44 -21.44 10.13
C ARG A 675 11.31 -20.49 10.96
N ILE A 676 11.44 -19.26 10.47
CA ILE A 676 12.08 -18.17 11.20
C ILE A 676 11.03 -17.60 12.14
N LEU A 677 11.22 -17.79 13.46
CA LEU A 677 10.25 -17.36 14.49
C LEU A 677 8.88 -18.01 14.29
N TYR A 678 8.59 -19.05 15.05
CA TYR A 678 7.35 -19.86 14.93
C TYR A 678 6.03 -19.08 14.89
N TYR A 679 6.02 -17.81 15.28
CA TYR A 679 4.85 -16.93 15.24
C TYR A 679 4.54 -16.31 13.87
N ASP A 680 5.39 -16.45 12.85
CA ASP A 680 5.05 -15.98 11.49
C ASP A 680 4.02 -16.86 10.78
N ASP A 681 3.75 -18.08 11.29
CA ASP A 681 2.82 -19.04 10.65
C ASP A 681 1.67 -19.52 11.57
N TRP A 682 1.53 -19.02 12.81
CA TRP A 682 0.51 -19.54 13.74
C TRP A 682 -0.95 -19.24 13.30
N LEU A 683 -1.16 -18.35 12.32
CA LEU A 683 -2.50 -17.97 11.85
C LEU A 683 -3.02 -18.76 10.62
N MET A 684 -2.44 -19.93 10.28
CA MET A 684 -3.01 -20.79 9.22
C MET A 684 -3.39 -22.21 9.68
N THR A 685 -3.35 -22.48 10.99
CA THR A 685 -3.93 -23.72 11.54
C THR A 685 -4.70 -23.40 12.81
N THR A 686 -5.85 -22.74 12.69
CA THR A 686 -6.97 -23.10 13.55
C THR A 686 -7.51 -24.42 12.99
N PRO A 687 -7.45 -25.54 13.72
CA PRO A 687 -8.40 -26.61 13.49
C PRO A 687 -9.78 -25.96 13.61
N GLU A 688 -10.59 -26.13 12.58
CA GLU A 688 -12.02 -25.89 12.69
C GLU A 688 -12.51 -26.55 13.98
N GLN A 689 -13.30 -25.78 14.72
CA GLN A 689 -13.99 -26.20 15.92
C GLN A 689 -14.70 -27.52 15.64
N ASN A 690 -14.36 -28.56 16.41
CA ASN A 690 -15.33 -29.59 16.77
C ASN A 690 -16.03 -29.16 18.06
#